data_AF-A0A6C0E4A2-F1
#
_entry.id   AF-A0A6C0E4A2-F1
#
_cell.length_a   1.000
_cell.length_b   1.000
_cell.length_c   1.000
_cell.angle_alpha   90.00
_cell.angle_beta   90.00
_cell.angle_gamma   90.00
#
_symmetry.space_group_name_H-M   'P 1'
#
loop_
_entity.id
_entity.type
_entity.pdbx_description
1 polymer ?
#
loop_
_entity_poly.entity_id
_entity_poly.type
_entity_poly.pdbx_seq_one_letter_code
_entity_poly.pdbx_strand_id
1 'polypeptide(L)'
;MDGDENDILSTNKFIASPELQQELSSDASEEFKKYYEAEMRKASESKLRDSIDRVSLQNIQLDEESDANSLLNTNKFTGLDVASANSEILPTELKRYTKEVITLVNVDSRDRDKNLYPKPSAFKIFLGKTFYNVKTIKLSRIEFPNTDAVINTSNNYVYWRNGEDIDDDIIDNITQTYPIYKSAFRIGSYIASSLQTEMKNKMSLVKRRNKVGSDFHYFDVNLDIDTDVVTFTSLFLKSLDVDPISVIKGAGVVTVDTSTAHGFKNNDTIYLVGAKTIAGIPASLINTSHQITLIGSYPTSTQFQFEVNIKASETAIGGGNTVSTGRLAPFQLLFGEYNNTIAQNLGFPLENSSERINTYIKSVEKLYLAKITTSTPHGFTNSYTYINTPCLISGTGIIGLDGNRVIYKVEDATTFFVSLNAEIHGSASGGVVTFGGSSVSISSASNYITETVLITTFSQHNMEFADINRFVSIFNSITTPSIDGTYRLFGLISPTKFIIQTSILVGGGSNVNIEGNGGSIPFHDPLQSRTIEITGISTGSVTTFEAVGHSLQVGQKIKLYNIRTLPSITERNNSTYTIWSIPDSDHFTIDFSTSSYDPQSLDAAYIGTDILTITFPNHGFNSVTSIINGSISGKIDIQTYLPHGLVTGDKVRVMNTNSVPSIDDSYDVVVTSSDTFEIDYGSVLTTSGDSGIIGMSHEFSLYGAKDIGGINQDFINNKKQTVLQIIDENTFTFKVLAFASKTERGGGTNVYISSLLHGFNGVQNNTKSSVLNRSINLEGENYAFICCPQLATMMNTGNVKDIFARVTLDQSPGNMVFNFLSNPKEFDTVPLDKLDELQFSVVNYNNSFYEFNDLDYSFVLEITEVIDTVDDFGFSSKRGVNNRGV
;
A
#
# COMPACT_ATOMS: atom_id res chain seq x y z
N MET A 1 17.72 29.03 58.47
CA MET A 1 16.25 29.11 58.36
C MET A 1 15.99 29.50 56.93
N ASP A 2 15.44 28.53 56.23
CA ASP A 2 15.48 28.35 54.79
C ASP A 2 14.57 29.35 54.07
N GLY A 3 15.11 30.01 53.06
CA GLY A 3 14.33 30.71 52.04
C GLY A 3 14.18 29.77 50.85
N ASP A 4 12.94 29.42 50.55
CA ASP A 4 12.53 28.49 49.50
C ASP A 4 13.08 28.89 48.13
N GLU A 5 13.78 27.97 47.46
CA GLU A 5 14.34 28.15 46.11
C GLU A 5 13.26 28.32 45.02
N ASN A 6 11.97 28.26 45.38
CA ASN A 6 10.83 28.57 44.52
C ASN A 6 10.21 29.97 44.73
N ASP A 7 10.87 30.91 45.43
CA ASP A 7 10.37 32.29 45.55
C ASP A 7 10.63 33.13 44.29
N ILE A 8 9.66 33.10 43.38
CA ILE A 8 9.69 33.68 42.02
C ILE A 8 9.57 35.23 42.02
N LEU A 9 9.50 35.88 43.19
CA LEU A 9 9.30 37.33 43.32
C LEU A 9 10.59 38.14 43.51
N SER A 10 11.74 37.51 43.77
CA SER A 10 12.96 38.23 44.18
C SER A 10 14.13 38.21 43.18
N THR A 11 14.06 37.43 42.09
CA THR A 11 15.14 37.37 41.07
C THR A 11 14.76 37.97 39.71
N ASN A 12 13.53 38.47 39.55
CA ASN A 12 13.10 39.20 38.36
C ASN A 12 13.37 40.71 38.51
N LYS A 13 14.44 41.20 37.89
CA LYS A 13 14.53 42.61 37.50
C LYS A 13 13.68 42.80 36.24
N PHE A 14 12.71 43.69 36.32
CA PHE A 14 11.88 44.11 35.20
C PHE A 14 12.74 44.66 34.06
N ILE A 15 12.86 43.89 32.98
CA ILE A 15 13.20 44.41 31.65
C ILE A 15 11.87 44.68 30.99
N ALA A 16 11.58 45.94 30.69
CA ALA A 16 10.32 46.37 30.11
C ALA A 16 10.13 45.94 28.63
N SER A 17 10.87 44.92 28.16
CA SER A 17 11.28 44.65 26.75
C SER A 17 12.34 45.67 26.28
N PRO A 18 13.26 45.40 25.34
CA PRO A 18 13.13 44.49 24.19
C PRO A 18 14.43 43.78 23.73
N GLU A 19 14.36 42.87 22.75
CA GLU A 19 15.26 42.85 21.57
C GLU A 19 14.86 41.70 20.63
N LEU A 20 14.05 42.04 19.62
CA LEU A 20 14.00 41.33 18.35
C LEU A 20 15.26 41.74 17.58
N GLN A 21 16.30 40.90 17.59
CA GLN A 21 17.29 40.93 16.54
C GLN A 21 16.71 40.26 15.30
N GLN A 22 16.22 41.07 14.36
CA GLN A 22 16.69 40.95 12.99
C GLN A 22 16.56 42.30 12.27
N GLU A 23 17.62 42.66 11.57
CA GLU A 23 17.81 43.92 10.86
C GLU A 23 16.61 44.26 9.95
N LEU A 24 16.07 45.46 10.13
CA LEU A 24 15.35 46.18 9.09
C LEU A 24 15.93 47.60 9.03
N SER A 25 16.45 47.96 7.86
CA SER A 25 17.08 49.25 7.58
C SER A 25 16.15 50.43 7.87
N SER A 26 16.71 51.54 8.35
CA SER A 26 16.01 52.78 8.74
C SER A 26 15.06 53.36 7.68
N ASP A 27 15.28 53.01 6.41
CA ASP A 27 14.47 53.53 5.29
C ASP A 27 13.18 52.72 5.07
N ALA A 28 13.17 51.42 5.41
CA ALA A 28 12.02 50.53 5.21
C ALA A 28 10.89 50.75 6.24
N SER A 29 11.24 51.21 7.46
CA SER A 29 10.26 51.50 8.51
C SER A 29 9.51 52.82 8.25
N GLU A 30 10.16 53.79 7.60
CA GLU A 30 9.51 55.04 7.18
C GLU A 30 8.56 54.84 6.00
N GLU A 31 8.92 54.03 5.01
CA GLU A 31 8.01 53.68 3.90
C GLU A 31 6.81 52.88 4.40
N PHE A 32 7.02 51.91 5.31
CA PHE A 32 5.93 51.15 5.90
C PHE A 32 5.00 52.04 6.75
N LYS A 33 5.57 52.98 7.52
CA LYS A 33 4.78 53.96 8.29
C LYS A 33 4.00 54.92 7.39
N LYS A 34 4.63 55.45 6.33
CA LYS A 34 3.95 56.31 5.34
C LYS A 34 2.85 55.57 4.59
N TYR A 35 3.07 54.30 4.23
CA TYR A 35 2.07 53.43 3.61
C TYR A 35 0.88 53.19 4.55
N TYR A 36 1.15 52.82 5.81
CA TYR A 36 0.10 52.51 6.79
C TYR A 36 -0.70 53.76 7.21
N GLU A 37 -0.05 54.91 7.36
CA GLU A 37 -0.72 56.20 7.62
C GLU A 37 -1.57 56.65 6.40
N ALA A 38 -1.09 56.41 5.18
CA ALA A 38 -1.85 56.68 3.96
C ALA A 38 -3.05 55.72 3.79
N GLU A 39 -2.91 54.45 4.17
CA GLU A 39 -3.99 53.47 4.13
C GLU A 39 -5.05 53.77 5.21
N MET A 40 -4.63 54.12 6.42
CA MET A 40 -5.51 54.60 7.49
C MET A 40 -6.23 55.91 7.13
N ARG A 41 -5.57 56.81 6.39
CA ARG A 41 -6.20 58.03 5.87
C ARG A 41 -7.19 57.75 4.76
N LYS A 42 -6.90 56.81 3.84
CA LYS A 42 -7.86 56.34 2.83
C LYS A 42 -9.06 55.64 3.45
N ALA A 43 -8.85 54.82 4.48
CA ALA A 43 -9.92 54.12 5.19
C ALA A 43 -10.80 55.09 6.01
N SER A 44 -10.20 56.15 6.59
CA SER A 44 -10.96 57.19 7.30
C SER A 44 -11.68 58.15 6.34
N GLU A 45 -11.09 58.52 5.20
CA GLU A 45 -11.76 59.27 4.12
C GLU A 45 -12.89 58.47 3.46
N SER A 46 -12.75 57.15 3.29
CA SER A 46 -13.83 56.26 2.82
C SER A 46 -14.98 56.22 3.81
N LYS A 47 -14.70 56.07 5.11
CA LYS A 47 -15.72 56.09 6.17
C LYS A 47 -16.39 57.46 6.31
N LEU A 48 -15.66 58.55 6.05
CA LEU A 48 -16.18 59.91 6.04
C LEU A 48 -17.01 60.20 4.78
N ARG A 49 -16.63 59.64 3.61
CA ARG A 49 -17.45 59.67 2.39
C ARG A 49 -18.72 58.85 2.55
N ASP A 50 -18.65 57.65 3.12
CA ASP A 50 -19.84 56.83 3.40
C ASP A 50 -20.78 57.50 4.43
N SER A 51 -20.22 58.28 5.37
CA SER A 51 -21.03 59.04 6.33
C SER A 51 -21.60 60.33 5.74
N ILE A 52 -20.88 61.02 4.85
CA ILE A 52 -21.39 62.18 4.10
C ILE A 52 -22.45 61.74 3.09
N ASP A 53 -22.26 60.62 2.38
CA ASP A 53 -23.24 60.06 1.42
C ASP A 53 -24.52 59.58 2.13
N ARG A 54 -24.41 59.07 3.37
CA ARG A 54 -25.58 58.79 4.23
C ARG A 54 -26.25 60.05 4.79
N VAL A 55 -25.53 61.17 4.90
CA VAL A 55 -26.06 62.46 5.36
C VAL A 55 -26.60 63.31 4.19
N SER A 56 -26.17 63.07 2.95
CA SER A 56 -26.67 63.74 1.74
C SER A 56 -27.85 63.02 1.06
N LEU A 57 -28.32 61.89 1.59
CA LEU A 57 -29.57 61.22 1.15
C LEU A 57 -30.77 61.48 2.08
N GLN A 58 -30.68 62.46 2.98
CA GLN A 58 -31.84 63.22 3.45
C GLN A 58 -31.66 64.71 3.14
N ASN A 59 -31.91 65.07 1.87
CA ASN A 59 -32.57 66.32 1.50
C ASN A 59 -33.42 66.01 0.26
N ILE A 60 -34.72 65.78 0.46
CA ILE A 60 -35.79 66.72 0.11
C ILE A 60 -35.89 66.90 -1.42
N GLN A 61 -36.85 66.19 -1.99
CA GLN A 61 -37.56 66.64 -3.17
C GLN A 61 -38.78 67.41 -2.66
N LEU A 62 -38.67 68.73 -2.62
CA LEU A 62 -39.79 69.66 -2.60
C LEU A 62 -39.82 70.26 -4.00
N ASP A 63 -40.88 69.98 -4.76
CA ASP A 63 -41.30 70.81 -5.87
C ASP A 63 -42.74 71.30 -5.57
N GLU A 64 -42.81 72.62 -5.43
CA GLU A 64 -43.86 73.58 -5.83
C GLU A 64 -45.27 73.57 -5.21
N GLU A 65 -45.64 74.79 -4.76
CA GLU A 65 -46.92 75.33 -4.26
C GLU A 65 -47.29 74.96 -2.79
N SER A 66 -47.33 75.88 -1.82
CA SER A 66 -47.56 77.32 -1.86
C SER A 66 -46.96 78.03 -0.64
N ASP A 67 -46.10 79.02 -0.88
CA ASP A 67 -45.84 80.14 0.01
C ASP A 67 -47.05 81.08 -0.02
N ALA A 68 -47.71 81.31 1.11
CA ALA A 68 -48.43 82.55 1.36
C ALA A 68 -48.65 82.77 2.86
N ASN A 69 -47.93 83.77 3.36
CA ASN A 69 -48.13 84.53 4.59
C ASN A 69 -47.47 83.95 5.85
N SER A 70 -46.28 84.42 6.19
CA SER A 70 -45.98 85.78 6.69
C SER A 70 -45.90 85.77 8.21
N LEU A 71 -44.67 85.96 8.69
CA LEU A 71 -44.28 86.82 9.82
C LEU A 71 -45.21 86.80 11.05
N LEU A 72 -44.70 86.28 12.17
CA LEU A 72 -44.26 87.13 13.30
C LEU A 72 -43.82 86.27 14.49
N ASN A 73 -42.59 86.54 14.92
CA ASN A 73 -42.10 86.32 16.27
C ASN A 73 -42.90 87.24 17.23
N THR A 74 -43.34 86.75 18.39
CA THR A 74 -43.03 87.39 19.69
C THR A 74 -43.57 86.56 20.84
N ASN A 75 -42.69 86.21 21.77
CA ASN A 75 -43.04 86.00 23.17
C ASN A 75 -43.76 87.25 23.71
N LYS A 76 -44.99 87.11 24.20
CA LYS A 76 -45.59 88.07 25.14
C LYS A 76 -46.45 87.35 26.16
N PHE A 77 -45.92 87.27 27.38
CA PHE A 77 -46.65 86.89 28.58
C PHE A 77 -47.55 88.08 28.99
N THR A 78 -48.86 87.88 29.01
CA THR A 78 -49.83 88.73 29.73
C THR A 78 -51.00 87.85 30.16
N GLY A 79 -51.35 87.91 31.45
CA GLY A 79 -52.34 87.05 32.07
C GLY A 79 -53.79 87.56 32.00
N LEU A 80 -54.59 86.87 32.81
CA LEU A 80 -55.96 87.14 33.28
C LEU A 80 -57.15 86.64 32.44
N ASP A 81 -57.97 85.89 33.19
CA ASP A 81 -59.43 85.77 33.23
C ASP A 81 -60.23 84.74 32.40
N VAL A 82 -60.75 83.76 33.16
CA VAL A 82 -62.15 83.30 33.28
C VAL A 82 -62.97 83.14 31.99
N ALA A 83 -63.34 81.90 31.65
CA ALA A 83 -64.72 81.39 31.71
C ALA A 83 -64.90 80.04 30.99
N SER A 84 -65.73 79.20 31.60
CA SER A 84 -66.37 77.96 31.14
C SER A 84 -66.52 77.73 29.63
N ALA A 85 -66.31 76.48 29.21
CA ALA A 85 -67.39 75.62 28.68
C ALA A 85 -66.89 74.19 28.41
N ASN A 86 -67.77 73.24 28.71
CA ASN A 86 -67.65 71.79 28.52
C ASN A 86 -67.18 71.38 27.11
N SER A 87 -66.36 70.33 27.02
CA SER A 87 -66.31 69.43 25.85
C SER A 87 -65.76 68.05 26.24
N GLU A 88 -66.36 67.05 25.61
CA GLU A 88 -66.36 65.62 25.90
C GLU A 88 -64.99 64.95 25.78
N ILE A 89 -64.78 63.91 26.59
CA ILE A 89 -63.63 63.00 26.51
C ILE A 89 -63.84 62.09 25.28
N LEU A 90 -63.05 62.30 24.23
CA LEU A 90 -62.83 61.32 23.16
C LEU A 90 -61.70 60.36 23.59
N PRO A 91 -61.83 59.03 23.42
CA PRO A 91 -60.75 58.10 23.70
C PRO A 91 -59.67 58.26 22.62
N THR A 92 -58.45 58.58 23.03
CA THR A 92 -57.28 58.56 22.15
C THR A 92 -57.09 57.13 21.62
N GLU A 93 -57.16 56.94 20.29
CA GLU A 93 -56.79 55.68 19.65
C GLU A 93 -55.32 55.39 19.93
N LEU A 94 -55.06 54.45 20.83
CA LEU A 94 -53.73 53.90 21.09
C LEU A 94 -53.26 53.11 19.86
N LYS A 95 -52.36 53.68 19.05
CA LYS A 95 -51.73 52.98 17.94
C LYS A 95 -50.78 51.90 18.47
N ARG A 96 -51.00 50.66 18.05
CA ARG A 96 -50.12 49.51 18.31
C ARG A 96 -49.24 49.29 17.08
N TYR A 97 -47.94 49.07 17.29
CA TYR A 97 -47.03 48.64 16.22
C TYR A 97 -46.15 47.49 16.71
N THR A 98 -45.79 46.62 15.77
CA THR A 98 -44.86 45.51 15.98
C THR A 98 -43.42 46.01 15.79
N LYS A 99 -42.54 45.62 16.71
CA LYS A 99 -41.10 45.88 16.63
C LYS A 99 -40.33 44.57 16.67
N GLU A 100 -39.38 44.43 15.75
CA GLU A 100 -38.46 43.30 15.73
C GLU A 100 -37.24 43.59 16.62
N VAL A 101 -36.88 42.62 17.46
CA VAL A 101 -35.68 42.67 18.30
C VAL A 101 -34.78 41.52 17.91
N ILE A 102 -33.59 41.88 17.41
CA ILE A 102 -32.55 40.92 17.03
C ILE A 102 -31.64 40.71 18.24
N THR A 103 -31.45 39.46 18.65
CA THR A 103 -30.49 39.07 19.68
C THR A 103 -29.48 38.10 19.08
N LEU A 104 -28.19 38.34 19.33
CA LEU A 104 -27.13 37.39 19.03
C LEU A 104 -26.87 36.52 20.26
N VAL A 105 -26.94 35.20 20.09
CA VAL A 105 -26.70 34.20 21.14
C VAL A 105 -25.46 33.42 20.75
N ASN A 106 -24.42 33.50 21.57
CA ASN A 106 -23.26 32.63 21.43
C ASN A 106 -23.58 31.26 22.06
N VAL A 107 -23.40 30.20 21.28
CA VAL A 107 -23.52 28.81 21.71
C VAL A 107 -22.13 28.21 21.71
N ASP A 108 -21.66 27.80 22.88
CA ASP A 108 -20.34 27.20 23.06
C ASP A 108 -20.49 25.78 23.60
N SER A 109 -19.86 24.80 22.96
CA SER A 109 -19.95 23.41 23.41
C SER A 109 -19.31 23.20 24.78
N ARG A 110 -18.43 24.10 25.26
CA ARG A 110 -17.86 24.07 26.62
C ARG A 110 -18.91 24.20 27.71
N ASP A 111 -20.00 24.91 27.42
CA ASP A 111 -21.07 25.23 28.37
C ASP A 111 -22.11 24.10 28.48
N ARG A 112 -21.92 22.99 27.76
CA ARG A 112 -22.76 21.79 27.88
C ARG A 112 -22.62 21.15 29.26
N ASP A 113 -23.67 20.44 29.70
CA ASP A 113 -23.56 19.54 30.86
C ASP A 113 -22.67 18.34 30.50
N LYS A 114 -21.41 18.37 30.94
CA LYS A 114 -20.41 17.33 30.64
C LYS A 114 -20.70 15.97 31.29
N ASN A 115 -21.55 15.93 32.33
CA ASN A 115 -21.96 14.66 32.94
C ASN A 115 -23.00 13.95 32.07
N LEU A 116 -23.92 14.71 31.48
CA LEU A 116 -24.97 14.19 30.61
C LEU A 116 -24.51 14.05 29.14
N TYR A 117 -23.65 14.95 28.68
CA TYR A 117 -23.10 15.00 27.33
C TYR A 117 -21.57 15.05 27.36
N PRO A 118 -20.89 13.90 27.51
CA PRO A 118 -19.42 13.86 27.61
C PRO A 118 -18.71 14.44 26.39
N LYS A 119 -19.26 14.22 25.19
CA LYS A 119 -18.69 14.70 23.92
C LYS A 119 -19.40 15.95 23.40
N PRO A 120 -18.69 16.87 22.72
CA PRO A 120 -19.29 18.07 22.12
C PRO A 120 -20.08 17.76 20.84
N SER A 121 -20.01 16.54 20.30
CA SER A 121 -20.68 16.13 19.07
C SER A 121 -22.21 16.03 19.18
N ALA A 122 -22.78 15.98 20.39
CA ALA A 122 -24.22 16.08 20.59
C ALA A 122 -24.55 16.58 22.00
N PHE A 123 -25.34 17.65 22.09
CA PHE A 123 -25.72 18.22 23.38
C PHE A 123 -27.01 19.04 23.29
N LYS A 124 -27.60 19.30 24.45
CA LYS A 124 -28.70 20.25 24.64
C LYS A 124 -28.20 21.45 25.44
N ILE A 125 -28.58 22.66 25.04
CA ILE A 125 -28.12 23.89 25.70
C ILE A 125 -29.25 24.90 25.90
N PHE A 126 -29.20 25.59 27.05
CA PHE A 126 -30.06 26.73 27.36
C PHE A 126 -29.50 28.01 26.74
N LEU A 127 -30.35 28.81 26.08
CA LEU A 127 -29.93 29.97 25.30
C LEU A 127 -29.68 31.24 26.16
N GLY A 128 -29.50 31.08 27.47
CA GLY A 128 -29.25 32.15 28.44
C GLY A 128 -30.50 32.95 28.86
N LYS A 129 -31.56 32.98 28.04
CA LYS A 129 -32.88 33.51 28.39
C LYS A 129 -33.98 32.78 27.61
N THR A 130 -35.21 32.96 28.04
CA THR A 130 -36.39 32.59 27.25
C THR A 130 -36.72 33.69 26.25
N PHE A 131 -36.78 33.33 24.98
CA PHE A 131 -37.25 34.15 23.86
C PHE A 131 -38.74 33.91 23.64
N TYR A 132 -39.46 34.96 23.24
CA TYR A 132 -40.90 34.91 22.99
C TYR A 132 -41.22 35.46 21.60
N ASN A 133 -42.27 34.91 20.98
CA ASN A 133 -42.72 35.30 19.63
C ASN A 133 -41.56 35.31 18.61
N VAL A 134 -40.79 34.22 18.57
CA VAL A 134 -39.62 34.13 17.70
C VAL A 134 -40.07 34.00 16.24
N LYS A 135 -39.66 34.96 15.42
CA LYS A 135 -39.97 35.05 13.99
C LYS A 135 -38.97 34.29 13.14
N THR A 136 -37.68 34.48 13.39
CA THR A 136 -36.61 33.85 12.60
C THR A 136 -35.43 33.46 13.48
N ILE A 137 -34.76 32.36 13.14
CA ILE A 137 -33.48 31.95 13.72
C ILE A 137 -32.53 31.60 12.58
N LYS A 138 -31.32 32.16 12.57
CA LYS A 138 -30.29 31.80 11.59
C LYS A 138 -28.91 31.68 12.22
N LEU A 139 -28.05 30.89 11.61
CA LEU A 139 -26.64 30.82 11.95
C LEU A 139 -25.94 32.08 11.40
N SER A 140 -25.29 32.83 12.28
CA SER A 140 -24.61 34.09 11.96
C SER A 140 -23.11 33.91 11.80
N ARG A 141 -22.48 33.15 12.70
CA ARG A 141 -21.03 32.86 12.71
C ARG A 141 -20.75 31.49 13.29
N ILE A 142 -19.59 30.95 12.97
CA ILE A 142 -19.09 29.69 13.52
C ILE A 142 -17.58 29.75 13.73
N GLU A 143 -17.11 29.10 14.78
CA GLU A 143 -15.71 28.77 15.02
C GLU A 143 -15.63 27.25 15.23
N PHE A 144 -15.27 26.53 14.17
CA PHE A 144 -15.30 25.06 14.13
C PHE A 144 -13.89 24.51 13.94
N PRO A 145 -13.31 23.75 14.89
CA PRO A 145 -12.01 23.15 14.69
C PRO A 145 -12.12 22.02 13.66
N ASN A 146 -11.37 22.09 12.56
CA ASN A 146 -11.29 20.95 11.64
C ASN A 146 -10.38 19.88 12.26
N THR A 147 -10.96 18.78 12.72
CA THR A 147 -10.23 17.64 13.27
C THR A 147 -10.17 16.44 12.31
N ASP A 148 -10.74 16.59 11.11
CA ASP A 148 -10.84 15.53 10.13
C ASP A 148 -9.54 15.39 9.31
N ALA A 149 -8.57 14.71 9.91
CA ALA A 149 -7.28 14.45 9.31
C ALA A 149 -7.25 13.11 8.57
N VAL A 150 -6.91 13.15 7.28
CA VAL A 150 -6.78 11.95 6.44
C VAL A 150 -5.67 11.05 6.93
N ILE A 151 -4.52 11.64 7.30
CA ILE A 151 -3.48 10.97 8.06
C ILE A 151 -3.70 11.31 9.52
N ASN A 152 -3.96 10.30 10.34
CA ASN A 152 -4.30 10.41 11.76
C ASN A 152 -3.61 9.29 12.57
N THR A 153 -3.93 9.17 13.85
CA THR A 153 -3.31 8.20 14.76
C THR A 153 -3.50 6.74 14.34
N SER A 154 -4.46 6.44 13.46
CA SER A 154 -4.77 5.10 12.95
C SER A 154 -4.10 4.76 11.62
N ASN A 155 -3.33 5.66 10.99
CA ASN A 155 -2.70 5.41 9.69
C ASN A 155 -1.46 6.29 9.39
N ASN A 156 -0.72 6.70 10.42
CA ASN A 156 0.43 7.61 10.27
C ASN A 156 1.82 6.95 10.34
N TYR A 157 1.91 5.62 10.31
CA TYR A 157 3.20 4.93 10.36
C TYR A 157 3.62 4.27 9.04
N VAL A 158 4.93 4.20 8.84
CA VAL A 158 5.57 3.24 7.93
C VAL A 158 6.57 2.43 8.73
N TYR A 159 6.55 1.11 8.51
CA TYR A 159 7.48 0.15 9.10
C TYR A 159 8.24 -0.54 7.97
N TRP A 160 9.54 -0.73 8.16
CA TRP A 160 10.39 -1.44 7.21
C TRP A 160 11.54 -2.17 7.90
N ARG A 161 12.12 -3.11 7.17
CA ARG A 161 13.40 -3.76 7.51
C ARG A 161 14.36 -3.66 6.32
N ASN A 162 15.66 -3.64 6.58
CA ASN A 162 16.66 -3.56 5.52
C ASN A 162 17.20 -4.96 5.19
N GLY A 163 17.55 -5.18 3.92
CA GLY A 163 18.26 -6.39 3.50
C GLY A 163 19.68 -6.45 4.08
N GLU A 164 20.38 -5.31 4.16
CA GLU A 164 21.75 -5.27 4.70
C GLU A 164 21.86 -5.78 6.13
N ASP A 165 20.82 -5.58 6.96
CA ASP A 165 20.85 -6.01 8.35
C ASP A 165 20.78 -7.54 8.45
N ILE A 166 20.23 -8.21 7.42
CA ILE A 166 20.16 -9.67 7.33
C ILE A 166 21.46 -10.21 6.74
N ASP A 167 21.93 -9.60 5.64
CA ASP A 167 23.15 -10.00 4.94
C ASP A 167 24.40 -9.85 5.84
N ASP A 168 24.49 -8.76 6.59
CA ASP A 168 25.60 -8.50 7.52
C ASP A 168 25.34 -9.04 8.95
N ASP A 169 24.21 -9.73 9.15
CA ASP A 169 23.72 -10.27 10.42
C ASP A 169 23.72 -9.27 11.60
N ILE A 170 23.22 -8.06 11.34
CA ILE A 170 23.12 -6.98 12.32
C ILE A 170 21.85 -7.15 13.14
N ILE A 171 22.00 -7.59 14.39
CA ILE A 171 20.88 -7.82 15.31
C ILE A 171 20.66 -6.66 16.29
N ASP A 172 19.43 -6.54 16.79
CA ASP A 172 19.13 -5.69 17.92
C ASP A 172 19.41 -6.41 19.24
N ASN A 173 20.34 -5.86 20.02
CA ASN A 173 20.82 -6.47 21.27
C ASN A 173 19.74 -6.63 22.35
N ILE A 174 18.60 -5.95 22.24
CA ILE A 174 17.52 -6.03 23.22
C ILE A 174 16.52 -7.10 22.79
N THR A 175 16.08 -7.05 21.53
CA THR A 175 15.04 -7.94 20.98
C THR A 175 15.59 -9.27 20.49
N GLN A 176 16.90 -9.36 20.25
CA GLN A 176 17.57 -10.53 19.67
C GLN A 176 17.01 -10.90 18.28
N THR A 177 16.53 -9.91 17.53
CA THR A 177 16.01 -10.05 16.16
C THR A 177 16.62 -9.01 15.24
N TYR A 178 16.42 -9.15 13.92
CA TYR A 178 16.77 -8.09 12.98
C TYR A 178 16.01 -6.79 13.29
N PRO A 179 16.66 -5.61 13.15
CA PRO A 179 16.05 -4.33 13.41
C PRO A 179 14.81 -4.07 12.54
N ILE A 180 13.77 -3.56 13.19
CA ILE A 180 12.58 -3.06 12.51
C ILE A 180 12.53 -1.56 12.70
N TYR A 181 12.62 -0.85 11.59
CA TYR A 181 12.59 0.59 11.55
C TYR A 181 11.16 1.08 11.39
N LYS A 182 10.91 2.26 11.95
CA LYS A 182 9.60 2.91 11.85
C LYS A 182 9.75 4.41 11.75
N SER A 183 8.81 5.04 11.07
CA SER A 183 8.66 6.49 11.04
C SER A 183 7.21 6.88 11.19
N ALA A 184 6.96 7.93 11.96
CA ALA A 184 5.64 8.51 12.19
C ALA A 184 5.52 9.83 11.43
N PHE A 185 4.47 9.95 10.63
CA PHE A 185 4.14 11.19 9.93
C PHE A 185 3.24 12.06 10.78
N ARG A 186 3.32 13.37 10.58
CA ARG A 186 2.42 14.32 11.23
C ARG A 186 0.98 14.05 10.83
N ILE A 187 0.08 14.16 11.79
CA ILE A 187 -1.36 14.09 11.57
C ILE A 187 -1.78 15.31 10.76
N GLY A 188 -2.61 15.11 9.75
CA GLY A 188 -3.12 16.17 8.89
C GLY A 188 -3.64 15.65 7.56
N SER A 189 -4.15 16.58 6.74
CA SER A 189 -4.47 16.33 5.34
C SER A 189 -3.36 16.90 4.46
N TYR A 190 -3.01 16.17 3.41
CA TYR A 190 -1.87 16.48 2.57
C TYR A 190 -2.28 16.52 1.10
N ILE A 191 -1.56 17.31 0.32
CA ILE A 191 -1.47 17.07 -1.13
C ILE A 191 -0.28 16.13 -1.38
N ALA A 192 -0.24 15.47 -2.55
CA ALA A 192 0.80 14.48 -2.85
C ALA A 192 2.22 15.01 -2.61
N SER A 193 2.53 16.24 -3.04
CA SER A 193 3.87 16.84 -2.88
C SER A 193 4.24 17.16 -1.43
N SER A 194 3.28 17.59 -0.60
CA SER A 194 3.55 17.86 0.81
C SER A 194 3.72 16.57 1.59
N LEU A 195 2.96 15.51 1.26
CA LEU A 195 3.14 14.18 1.85
C LEU A 195 4.48 13.55 1.43
N GLN A 196 4.86 13.62 0.15
CA GLN A 196 6.19 13.19 -0.33
C GLN A 196 7.30 13.84 0.50
N THR A 197 7.21 15.16 0.70
CA THR A 197 8.21 15.92 1.46
C THR A 197 8.25 15.50 2.93
N GLU A 198 7.09 15.35 3.57
CA GLU A 198 7.00 14.86 4.96
C GLU A 198 7.61 13.46 5.08
N MET A 199 7.29 12.53 4.18
CA MET A 199 7.80 11.17 4.20
C MET A 199 9.32 11.13 4.02
N LYS A 200 9.85 11.84 3.01
CA LYS A 200 11.30 11.97 2.77
C LYS A 200 12.01 12.47 4.02
N ASN A 201 11.55 13.57 4.59
CA ASN A 201 12.15 14.20 5.76
C ASN A 201 12.07 13.30 7.01
N LYS A 202 10.93 12.64 7.25
CA LYS A 202 10.74 11.82 8.46
C LYS A 202 11.48 10.50 8.38
N MET A 203 11.56 9.88 7.20
CA MET A 203 12.29 8.63 7.01
C MET A 203 13.81 8.88 7.03
N SER A 204 14.28 10.03 6.54
CA SER A 204 15.71 10.37 6.56
C SER A 204 16.30 10.68 7.94
N LEU A 205 15.47 10.80 8.97
CA LEU A 205 15.92 10.97 10.37
C LEU A 205 16.25 9.64 11.05
N VAL A 206 15.98 8.50 10.40
CA VAL A 206 16.21 7.18 10.96
C VAL A 206 17.59 6.67 10.57
N LYS A 207 18.43 6.35 11.57
CA LYS A 207 19.74 5.73 11.33
C LYS A 207 19.61 4.28 10.84
N ARG A 208 20.54 3.86 9.99
CA ARG A 208 20.66 2.46 9.51
C ARG A 208 21.39 1.59 10.54
N ARG A 209 21.52 0.28 10.25
CA ARG A 209 22.38 -0.67 10.98
C ARG A 209 22.17 -0.67 12.48
N ASN A 210 20.91 -0.75 12.89
CA ASN A 210 20.52 -0.63 14.28
C ASN A 210 21.11 0.60 15.02
N LYS A 211 21.16 1.75 14.34
CA LYS A 211 21.71 3.02 14.85
C LYS A 211 23.24 3.00 15.07
N VAL A 212 23.93 2.01 14.53
CA VAL A 212 25.39 1.94 14.52
C VAL A 212 25.94 2.74 13.34
N GLY A 213 26.95 3.57 13.59
CA GLY A 213 27.57 4.42 12.57
C GLY A 213 26.90 5.78 12.35
N SER A 214 27.30 6.42 11.26
CA SER A 214 26.87 7.77 10.85
C SER A 214 25.73 7.78 9.85
N ASP A 215 25.40 6.64 9.26
CA ASP A 215 24.58 6.60 8.06
C ASP A 215 23.09 6.60 8.39
N PHE A 216 22.35 7.43 7.67
CA PHE A 216 20.90 7.55 7.76
C PHE A 216 20.24 6.92 6.55
N HIS A 217 18.98 6.53 6.69
CA HIS A 217 18.21 6.09 5.55
C HIS A 217 18.02 7.25 4.58
N TYR A 218 18.04 6.95 3.28
CA TYR A 218 17.64 7.88 2.24
C TYR A 218 16.54 7.21 1.42
N PHE A 219 15.36 7.82 1.43
CA PHE A 219 14.23 7.40 0.63
C PHE A 219 13.88 8.52 -0.34
N ASP A 220 13.84 8.21 -1.63
CA ASP A 220 13.16 9.01 -2.62
C ASP A 220 11.74 8.48 -2.81
N VAL A 221 10.77 9.24 -2.31
CA VAL A 221 9.35 8.92 -2.37
C VAL A 221 8.69 9.72 -3.48
N ASN A 222 8.10 9.03 -4.45
CA ASN A 222 7.28 9.63 -5.51
C ASN A 222 5.82 9.17 -5.37
N LEU A 223 4.91 10.12 -5.39
CA LEU A 223 3.46 9.97 -5.42
C LEU A 223 2.98 10.64 -6.69
N ASP A 224 2.76 9.86 -7.74
CA ASP A 224 2.27 10.36 -9.03
C ASP A 224 0.74 10.33 -9.04
N ILE A 225 0.12 11.50 -9.09
CA ILE A 225 -1.34 11.65 -9.07
C ILE A 225 -1.99 11.38 -10.43
N ASP A 226 -1.22 11.40 -11.52
CA ASP A 226 -1.74 11.13 -12.87
C ASP A 226 -1.87 9.62 -13.09
N THR A 227 -0.93 8.85 -12.54
CA THR A 227 -0.91 7.38 -12.66
C THR A 227 -1.37 6.65 -11.40
N ASP A 228 -1.61 7.37 -10.30
CA ASP A 228 -1.84 6.84 -8.94
C ASP A 228 -0.70 5.95 -8.41
N VAL A 229 0.45 5.92 -9.09
CA VAL A 229 1.58 5.08 -8.70
C VAL A 229 2.39 5.75 -7.60
N VAL A 230 2.51 5.05 -6.47
CA VAL A 230 3.38 5.45 -5.37
C VAL A 230 4.62 4.58 -5.39
N THR A 231 5.79 5.19 -5.36
CA THR A 231 7.10 4.52 -5.39
C THR A 231 7.99 5.00 -4.25
N PHE A 232 8.57 4.05 -3.52
CA PHE A 232 9.64 4.27 -2.56
C PHE A 232 10.94 3.72 -3.14
N THR A 233 11.95 4.56 -3.28
CA THR A 233 13.30 4.15 -3.67
C THR A 233 14.25 4.37 -2.51
N SER A 234 14.86 3.32 -1.98
CA SER A 234 15.87 3.40 -0.91
C SER A 234 17.26 3.31 -1.51
N LEU A 235 18.18 4.17 -1.07
CA LEU A 235 19.54 4.27 -1.62
C LEU A 235 20.61 4.18 -0.53
N PHE A 236 21.71 3.50 -0.86
CA PHE A 236 23.00 3.70 -0.21
C PHE A 236 23.68 4.87 -0.90
N LEU A 237 23.84 5.98 -0.20
CA LEU A 237 24.50 7.17 -0.73
C LEU A 237 25.96 7.25 -0.28
N LYS A 238 26.83 7.60 -1.22
CA LYS A 238 28.21 8.01 -0.98
C LYS A 238 28.36 9.43 -1.49
N SER A 239 28.69 10.35 -0.58
CA SER A 239 28.98 11.74 -0.95
C SER A 239 30.19 11.80 -1.88
N LEU A 240 30.10 12.68 -2.87
CA LEU A 240 31.17 13.02 -3.79
C LEU A 240 31.87 14.30 -3.34
N ASP A 241 33.02 14.58 -3.96
CA ASP A 241 33.76 15.81 -3.71
C ASP A 241 33.02 17.04 -4.24
N VAL A 242 33.58 18.22 -3.99
CA VAL A 242 33.06 19.49 -4.52
C VAL A 242 33.17 19.52 -6.03
N ASP A 243 32.06 19.86 -6.69
CA ASP A 243 31.95 19.99 -8.14
C ASP A 243 32.46 18.75 -8.91
N PRO A 244 31.88 17.57 -8.66
CA PRO A 244 32.40 16.30 -9.18
C PRO A 244 31.98 16.02 -10.64
N ILE A 245 31.16 16.90 -11.24
CA ILE A 245 30.57 16.69 -12.55
C ILE A 245 31.31 17.54 -13.59
N SER A 246 31.71 16.90 -14.69
CA SER A 246 32.31 17.58 -15.85
C SER A 246 31.56 17.27 -17.13
N VAL A 247 31.48 18.27 -18.00
CA VAL A 247 30.76 18.20 -19.29
C VAL A 247 31.54 18.93 -20.37
N ILE A 248 31.39 18.49 -21.62
CA ILE A 248 32.06 19.07 -22.79
C ILE A 248 31.03 19.77 -23.69
N LYS A 249 31.33 21.00 -24.11
CA LYS A 249 30.48 21.78 -25.01
C LYS A 249 30.04 20.96 -26.23
N GLY A 250 28.73 20.91 -26.47
CA GLY A 250 28.13 20.22 -27.61
C GLY A 250 27.98 18.70 -27.45
N ALA A 251 28.43 18.11 -26.34
CA ALA A 251 28.19 16.72 -25.99
C ALA A 251 27.02 16.58 -25.01
N GLY A 252 26.28 15.46 -25.09
CA GLY A 252 25.30 15.04 -24.09
C GLY A 252 25.89 14.06 -23.08
N VAL A 253 27.22 14.02 -22.94
CA VAL A 253 27.91 13.09 -22.05
C VAL A 253 28.29 13.83 -20.77
N VAL A 254 27.92 13.25 -19.64
CA VAL A 254 28.23 13.73 -18.31
C VAL A 254 29.24 12.78 -17.68
N THR A 255 30.39 13.31 -17.26
CA THR A 255 31.44 12.55 -16.56
C THR A 255 31.43 12.92 -15.08
N VAL A 256 31.46 11.90 -14.23
CA VAL A 256 31.47 12.04 -12.77
C VAL A 256 32.79 11.52 -12.23
N ASP A 257 33.43 12.33 -11.39
CA ASP A 257 34.63 11.95 -10.65
C ASP A 257 34.30 11.54 -9.21
N THR A 258 34.94 10.49 -8.76
CA THR A 258 34.86 9.96 -7.40
C THR A 258 36.29 9.92 -6.86
N SER A 259 36.59 10.64 -5.77
CA SER A 259 37.95 10.68 -5.17
C SER A 259 38.55 9.31 -4.84
N THR A 260 37.71 8.29 -4.72
CA THR A 260 38.09 6.92 -4.36
C THR A 260 37.36 5.94 -5.25
N ALA A 261 37.97 4.77 -5.46
CA ALA A 261 37.39 3.71 -6.26
C ALA A 261 35.92 3.45 -5.85
N HIS A 262 35.03 3.50 -6.84
CA HIS A 262 33.58 3.44 -6.60
C HIS A 262 33.03 2.01 -6.66
N GLY A 263 33.76 1.06 -7.26
CA GLY A 263 33.38 -0.36 -7.31
C GLY A 263 32.19 -0.68 -8.22
N PHE A 264 31.74 0.26 -9.06
CA PHE A 264 30.71 0.03 -10.07
C PHE A 264 31.29 -0.66 -11.30
N LYS A 265 30.47 -1.39 -12.03
CA LYS A 265 30.79 -2.06 -13.29
C LYS A 265 30.16 -1.31 -14.47
N ASN A 266 30.63 -1.64 -15.66
CA ASN A 266 30.04 -1.11 -16.88
C ASN A 266 28.58 -1.59 -17.01
N ASN A 267 27.67 -0.70 -17.44
CA ASN A 267 26.23 -0.92 -17.53
C ASN A 267 25.47 -0.99 -16.19
N ASP A 268 26.12 -0.73 -15.05
CA ASP A 268 25.43 -0.58 -13.78
C ASP A 268 24.46 0.61 -13.84
N THR A 269 23.34 0.50 -13.12
CA THR A 269 22.44 1.64 -12.88
C THR A 269 22.79 2.27 -11.54
N ILE A 270 23.16 3.55 -11.56
CA ILE A 270 23.49 4.33 -10.36
C ILE A 270 22.54 5.53 -10.24
N TYR A 271 22.41 6.05 -9.03
CA TYR A 271 21.60 7.23 -8.75
C TYR A 271 22.50 8.40 -8.40
N LEU A 272 22.25 9.55 -9.01
CA LEU A 272 22.83 10.83 -8.56
C LEU A 272 21.78 11.63 -7.83
N VAL A 273 22.19 12.29 -6.76
CA VAL A 273 21.34 13.18 -5.96
C VAL A 273 22.11 14.43 -5.56
N GLY A 274 21.41 15.54 -5.35
CA GLY A 274 21.99 16.79 -4.85
C GLY A 274 22.83 17.57 -5.86
N ALA A 275 22.86 17.18 -7.13
CA ALA A 275 23.52 17.92 -8.20
C ALA A 275 22.78 19.21 -8.57
N LYS A 276 23.53 20.26 -8.89
CA LYS A 276 23.01 21.53 -9.45
C LYS A 276 23.06 21.50 -10.99
N THR A 277 22.25 22.35 -11.60
CA THR A 277 22.29 22.61 -13.05
C THR A 277 23.70 23.02 -13.47
N ILE A 278 24.20 22.43 -14.57
CA ILE A 278 25.55 22.67 -15.09
C ILE A 278 25.51 22.83 -16.61
N ALA A 279 26.15 23.87 -17.15
CA ALA A 279 26.28 24.13 -18.59
C ALA A 279 24.95 23.94 -19.38
N GLY A 280 23.83 24.43 -18.82
CA GLY A 280 22.51 24.33 -19.44
C GLY A 280 21.80 22.97 -19.30
N ILE A 281 22.44 21.96 -18.70
CA ILE A 281 21.81 20.66 -18.36
C ILE A 281 21.09 20.81 -17.00
N PRO A 282 19.76 20.70 -16.95
CA PRO A 282 18.98 20.85 -15.72
C PRO A 282 19.33 19.81 -14.66
N ALA A 283 19.31 20.23 -13.39
CA ALA A 283 19.50 19.34 -12.24
C ALA A 283 18.54 18.13 -12.22
N SER A 284 17.31 18.27 -12.73
CA SER A 284 16.32 17.19 -12.79
C SER A 284 16.70 16.06 -13.74
N LEU A 285 17.51 16.32 -14.77
CA LEU A 285 18.04 15.28 -15.67
C LEU A 285 19.29 14.60 -15.09
N ILE A 286 19.97 15.26 -14.15
CA ILE A 286 21.17 14.71 -13.50
C ILE A 286 20.76 13.89 -12.27
N ASN A 287 19.86 14.42 -11.44
CA ASN A 287 19.42 13.81 -10.18
C ASN A 287 18.40 12.69 -10.38
N THR A 288 18.81 11.63 -11.08
CA THR A 288 17.98 10.46 -11.37
C THR A 288 18.87 9.22 -11.50
N SER A 289 18.28 8.07 -11.87
CA SER A 289 19.01 6.86 -12.21
C SER A 289 19.64 6.95 -13.60
N HIS A 290 20.89 6.52 -13.74
CA HIS A 290 21.63 6.49 -14.99
C HIS A 290 22.32 5.15 -15.18
N GLN A 291 22.27 4.62 -16.39
CA GLN A 291 23.15 3.53 -16.80
C GLN A 291 24.53 4.10 -17.16
N ILE A 292 25.59 3.58 -16.56
CA ILE A 292 26.92 4.17 -16.68
C ILE A 292 27.87 3.37 -17.58
N THR A 293 28.80 4.10 -18.18
CA THR A 293 30.02 3.56 -18.80
C THR A 293 31.22 3.88 -17.91
N LEU A 294 32.04 2.88 -17.60
CA LEU A 294 33.22 3.04 -16.75
C LEU A 294 34.35 3.78 -17.51
N ILE A 295 35.06 4.68 -16.83
CA ILE A 295 36.29 5.28 -17.36
C ILE A 295 37.48 4.73 -16.57
N GLY A 296 38.16 3.73 -17.13
CA GLY A 296 39.27 3.02 -16.49
C GLY A 296 38.99 1.53 -16.32
N SER A 297 39.64 0.91 -15.32
CA SER A 297 39.52 -0.54 -15.07
C SER A 297 38.79 -0.82 -13.76
N TYR A 298 37.82 -1.75 -13.80
CA TYR A 298 37.20 -2.32 -12.61
C TYR A 298 38.20 -3.17 -11.80
N PRO A 299 38.17 -3.16 -10.45
CA PRO A 299 37.31 -2.38 -9.56
C PRO A 299 37.89 -1.01 -9.15
N THR A 300 39.05 -0.64 -9.69
CA THR A 300 39.84 0.54 -9.26
C THR A 300 39.43 1.87 -9.88
N SER A 301 38.41 1.87 -10.74
CA SER A 301 37.95 3.08 -11.43
C SER A 301 37.47 4.15 -10.46
N THR A 302 37.87 5.38 -10.74
CA THR A 302 37.45 6.60 -10.03
C THR A 302 36.49 7.46 -10.85
N GLN A 303 36.27 7.13 -12.12
CA GLN A 303 35.43 7.92 -13.01
C GLN A 303 34.43 7.05 -13.76
N PHE A 304 33.26 7.62 -14.03
CA PHE A 304 32.26 7.02 -14.90
C PHE A 304 31.52 8.11 -15.66
N GLN A 305 30.83 7.73 -16.73
CA GLN A 305 30.04 8.65 -17.53
C GLN A 305 28.67 8.08 -17.88
N PHE A 306 27.72 8.96 -18.17
CA PHE A 306 26.40 8.62 -18.68
C PHE A 306 25.96 9.66 -19.70
N GLU A 307 24.93 9.32 -20.48
CA GLU A 307 24.38 10.20 -21.51
C GLU A 307 23.06 10.82 -21.06
N VAL A 308 22.87 12.10 -21.40
CA VAL A 308 21.63 12.85 -21.26
C VAL A 308 21.18 13.37 -22.61
N ASN A 309 19.88 13.60 -22.76
CA ASN A 309 19.26 14.04 -24.02
C ASN A 309 19.48 15.54 -24.34
N ILE A 310 20.11 16.31 -23.44
CA ILE A 310 20.44 17.72 -23.65
C ILE A 310 21.96 17.87 -23.78
N LYS A 311 22.42 18.55 -24.82
CA LYS A 311 23.84 18.85 -25.03
C LYS A 311 24.27 20.03 -24.15
N ALA A 312 25.45 19.94 -23.56
CA ALA A 312 26.02 21.03 -22.76
C ALA A 312 26.27 22.28 -23.62
N SER A 313 25.89 23.46 -23.12
CA SER A 313 26.07 24.75 -23.79
C SER A 313 27.53 25.23 -23.79
N GLU A 314 28.31 24.76 -22.82
CA GLU A 314 29.72 25.07 -22.61
C GLU A 314 30.45 23.89 -21.95
N THR A 315 31.78 23.94 -21.94
CA THR A 315 32.60 22.98 -21.20
C THR A 315 32.75 23.50 -19.77
N ALA A 316 32.33 22.72 -18.78
CA ALA A 316 32.32 23.14 -17.38
C ALA A 316 32.63 21.98 -16.44
N ILE A 317 33.17 22.32 -15.27
CA ILE A 317 33.26 21.46 -14.08
C ILE A 317 32.37 22.11 -13.01
N GLY A 318 31.55 21.32 -12.33
CA GLY A 318 30.51 21.82 -11.45
C GLY A 318 29.70 20.68 -10.82
N GLY A 319 28.43 20.97 -10.51
CA GLY A 319 27.51 20.01 -9.88
C GLY A 319 27.22 20.34 -8.42
N GLY A 320 28.01 21.17 -7.75
CA GLY A 320 27.81 21.59 -6.37
C GLY A 320 28.56 20.75 -5.35
N ASN A 321 28.31 21.02 -4.06
CA ASN A 321 29.01 20.44 -2.91
C ASN A 321 28.19 19.39 -2.13
N THR A 322 26.99 19.09 -2.58
CA THR A 322 26.05 18.14 -1.95
C THR A 322 25.77 16.93 -2.83
N VAL A 323 26.59 16.73 -3.87
CA VAL A 323 26.36 15.64 -4.83
C VAL A 323 26.73 14.32 -4.17
N SER A 324 25.85 13.34 -4.30
CA SER A 324 26.11 11.97 -3.88
C SER A 324 25.78 11.02 -5.02
N THR A 325 26.56 9.95 -5.12
CA THR A 325 26.24 8.80 -5.95
C THR A 325 25.67 7.71 -5.06
N GLY A 326 24.74 6.91 -5.59
CA GLY A 326 24.14 5.84 -4.83
C GLY A 326 23.78 4.61 -5.65
N ARG A 327 23.59 3.52 -4.90
CA ARG A 327 23.05 2.24 -5.38
C ARG A 327 21.78 1.93 -4.60
N LEU A 328 20.93 1.10 -5.17
CA LEU A 328 19.73 0.61 -4.49
C LEU A 328 20.11 -0.04 -3.14
N ALA A 329 19.34 0.29 -2.10
CA ALA A 329 19.42 -0.32 -0.79
C ALA A 329 18.17 -1.18 -0.55
N PRO A 330 18.24 -2.51 -0.76
CA PRO A 330 17.07 -3.37 -0.63
C PRO A 330 16.40 -3.27 0.75
N PHE A 331 15.09 -3.15 0.75
CA PHE A 331 14.28 -3.10 1.96
C PHE A 331 12.92 -3.76 1.72
N GLN A 332 12.23 -4.04 2.81
CA GLN A 332 10.91 -4.64 2.81
C GLN A 332 9.95 -3.77 3.64
N LEU A 333 8.85 -3.32 3.03
CA LEU A 333 7.76 -2.64 3.76
C LEU A 333 6.95 -3.69 4.53
N LEU A 334 6.55 -3.36 5.76
CA LEU A 334 5.89 -4.29 6.68
C LEU A 334 4.42 -3.94 6.90
N PHE A 335 3.69 -3.64 5.82
CA PHE A 335 2.30 -3.18 5.88
C PHE A 335 1.28 -4.26 6.24
N GLY A 336 1.63 -5.55 6.07
CA GLY A 336 0.77 -6.66 6.47
C GLY A 336 1.00 -7.12 7.92
N GLU A 337 2.12 -6.74 8.53
CA GLU A 337 2.52 -7.19 9.87
C GLU A 337 2.19 -6.18 10.97
N TYR A 338 2.22 -4.89 10.65
CA TYR A 338 1.98 -3.82 11.62
C TYR A 338 0.66 -3.09 11.36
N ASN A 339 0.05 -2.63 12.46
CA ASN A 339 -1.13 -1.77 12.43
C ASN A 339 -0.75 -0.30 12.28
N ASN A 340 -1.76 0.54 12.06
CA ASN A 340 -1.67 1.99 11.94
C ASN A 340 -0.80 2.48 10.77
N THR A 341 -0.78 1.71 9.68
CA THR A 341 0.06 2.02 8.52
C THR A 341 -0.63 2.95 7.55
N ILE A 342 0.16 3.79 6.88
CA ILE A 342 -0.33 4.68 5.81
C ILE A 342 -0.65 3.93 4.50
N ALA A 343 -0.42 2.61 4.46
CA ALA A 343 -0.42 1.79 3.26
C ALA A 343 -1.66 2.01 2.38
N GLN A 344 -2.84 1.98 3.01
CA GLN A 344 -4.12 2.13 2.31
C GLN A 344 -4.30 3.52 1.70
N ASN A 345 -3.78 4.58 2.33
CA ASN A 345 -3.82 5.95 1.78
C ASN A 345 -2.90 6.10 0.56
N LEU A 346 -1.76 5.40 0.56
CA LEU A 346 -0.80 5.36 -0.56
C LEU A 346 -1.18 4.35 -1.65
N GLY A 347 -2.30 3.65 -1.46
CA GLY A 347 -2.80 2.63 -2.35
C GLY A 347 -2.05 1.29 -2.33
N PHE A 348 -1.17 1.07 -1.36
CA PHE A 348 -0.58 -0.24 -1.14
C PHE A 348 -1.60 -1.23 -0.55
N PRO A 349 -1.48 -2.53 -0.86
CA PRO A 349 -2.21 -3.57 -0.14
C PRO A 349 -1.69 -3.69 1.31
N LEU A 350 -2.51 -4.24 2.21
CA LEU A 350 -2.11 -4.58 3.58
C LEU A 350 -1.31 -5.89 3.60
N GLU A 351 -0.19 -5.88 2.90
CA GLU A 351 0.71 -7.00 2.71
C GLU A 351 2.15 -6.52 2.90
N ASN A 352 3.04 -7.40 3.35
CA ASN A 352 4.46 -7.06 3.34
C ASN A 352 4.97 -7.01 1.90
N SER A 353 6.02 -6.22 1.66
CA SER A 353 6.78 -6.30 0.43
C SER A 353 7.15 -7.76 0.18
N SER A 354 6.85 -8.22 -1.03
CA SER A 354 6.89 -9.62 -1.40
C SER A 354 7.35 -9.76 -2.84
N GLU A 355 7.96 -10.90 -3.15
CA GLU A 355 8.37 -11.22 -4.51
C GLU A 355 7.45 -12.26 -5.12
N ARG A 356 7.28 -12.18 -6.44
CA ARG A 356 6.43 -13.13 -7.16
C ARG A 356 7.19 -14.44 -7.33
N ILE A 357 6.51 -15.55 -7.11
CA ILE A 357 7.04 -16.88 -7.42
C ILE A 357 7.12 -17.00 -8.94
N ASN A 358 8.34 -17.08 -9.45
CA ASN A 358 8.63 -17.09 -10.88
C ASN A 358 9.43 -18.33 -11.27
N THR A 359 9.34 -18.69 -12.55
CA THR A 359 10.33 -19.50 -13.25
C THR A 359 11.22 -18.58 -14.08
N TYR A 360 12.53 -18.83 -14.10
CA TYR A 360 13.49 -17.99 -14.82
C TYR A 360 13.79 -18.51 -16.23
N ILE A 361 13.87 -17.57 -17.17
CA ILE A 361 14.16 -17.84 -18.58
C ILE A 361 15.67 -18.03 -18.75
N LYS A 362 16.04 -19.14 -19.40
CA LYS A 362 17.42 -19.46 -19.76
C LYS A 362 17.76 -19.02 -21.18
N SER A 363 16.92 -19.37 -22.15
CA SER A 363 17.11 -18.96 -23.54
C SER A 363 15.80 -18.66 -24.26
N VAL A 364 15.90 -17.77 -25.24
CA VAL A 364 14.83 -17.38 -26.14
C VAL A 364 15.38 -17.44 -27.56
N GLU A 365 14.79 -18.29 -28.39
CA GLU A 365 15.30 -18.59 -29.73
C GLU A 365 14.17 -18.59 -30.76
N LYS A 366 14.46 -18.12 -31.98
CA LYS A 366 13.50 -18.18 -33.10
C LYS A 366 13.27 -19.65 -33.48
N LEU A 367 12.01 -20.03 -33.62
CA LEU A 367 11.61 -21.38 -33.96
C LEU A 367 10.85 -21.42 -35.29
N TYR A 368 11.33 -22.25 -36.21
CA TYR A 368 10.66 -22.51 -37.49
C TYR A 368 9.84 -23.80 -37.40
N LEU A 369 8.60 -23.75 -37.87
CA LEU A 369 7.67 -24.88 -37.85
C LEU A 369 7.11 -25.16 -39.25
N ALA A 370 6.95 -26.44 -39.59
CA ALA A 370 6.09 -26.85 -40.70
C ALA A 370 4.75 -27.35 -40.17
N LYS A 371 3.66 -26.89 -40.79
CA LYS A 371 2.32 -27.44 -40.61
C LYS A 371 2.16 -28.64 -41.55
N ILE A 372 1.88 -29.82 -40.98
CA ILE A 372 1.66 -31.06 -41.72
C ILE A 372 0.20 -31.47 -41.56
N THR A 373 -0.48 -31.71 -42.68
CA THR A 373 -1.85 -32.26 -42.71
C THR A 373 -1.81 -33.61 -43.41
N THR A 374 -2.32 -34.65 -42.76
CA THR A 374 -2.37 -36.02 -43.29
C THR A 374 -3.70 -36.31 -43.99
N SER A 375 -3.69 -37.28 -44.89
CA SER A 375 -4.90 -37.71 -45.61
C SER A 375 -5.88 -38.52 -44.75
N THR A 376 -5.39 -39.10 -43.65
CA THR A 376 -6.17 -39.87 -42.68
C THR A 376 -5.72 -39.51 -41.25
N PRO A 377 -6.53 -39.81 -40.21
CA PRO A 377 -6.13 -39.58 -38.83
C PRO A 377 -4.78 -40.23 -38.49
N HIS A 378 -3.88 -39.48 -37.87
CA HIS A 378 -2.51 -39.93 -37.58
C HIS A 378 -2.35 -40.61 -36.19
N GLY A 379 -3.32 -40.45 -35.29
CA GLY A 379 -3.31 -41.07 -33.95
C GLY A 379 -2.41 -40.40 -32.91
N PHE A 380 -1.57 -39.43 -33.29
CA PHE A 380 -0.82 -38.61 -32.34
C PHE A 380 -1.73 -37.80 -31.40
N THR A 381 -1.24 -37.58 -30.17
CA THR A 381 -1.88 -36.73 -29.16
C THR A 381 -0.86 -35.75 -28.56
N ASN A 382 -1.33 -34.67 -27.95
CA ASN A 382 -0.48 -33.77 -27.15
C ASN A 382 -0.09 -34.47 -25.83
N SER A 383 0.94 -35.30 -25.91
CA SER A 383 1.56 -35.98 -24.78
C SER A 383 3.06 -36.16 -25.04
N TYR A 384 3.86 -36.29 -23.98
CA TYR A 384 5.31 -36.51 -24.12
C TYR A 384 5.68 -37.86 -24.78
N THR A 385 4.69 -38.73 -25.05
CA THR A 385 4.87 -39.91 -25.91
C THR A 385 5.16 -39.51 -27.36
N TYR A 386 4.50 -38.47 -27.86
CA TYR A 386 4.59 -38.02 -29.26
C TYR A 386 5.34 -36.70 -29.42
N ILE A 387 5.15 -35.77 -28.48
CA ILE A 387 5.79 -34.46 -28.53
C ILE A 387 7.25 -34.58 -28.09
N ASN A 388 8.12 -33.83 -28.79
CA ASN A 388 9.58 -33.91 -28.66
C ASN A 388 10.17 -35.28 -29.08
N THR A 389 9.39 -36.08 -29.82
CA THR A 389 9.81 -37.39 -30.35
C THR A 389 10.08 -37.29 -31.86
N PRO A 390 11.13 -37.95 -32.39
CA PRO A 390 11.43 -37.91 -33.81
C PRO A 390 10.41 -38.69 -34.65
N CYS A 391 10.09 -38.15 -35.83
CA CYS A 391 9.39 -38.82 -36.92
C CYS A 391 10.21 -38.70 -38.22
N LEU A 392 9.99 -39.60 -39.16
CA LEU A 392 10.61 -39.54 -40.48
C LEU A 392 9.61 -38.99 -41.49
N ILE A 393 9.94 -37.87 -42.15
CA ILE A 393 9.17 -37.37 -43.28
C ILE A 393 9.93 -37.73 -44.56
N SER A 394 9.22 -38.26 -45.57
CA SER A 394 9.83 -38.63 -46.85
C SER A 394 8.88 -38.45 -48.02
N GLY A 395 9.44 -38.30 -49.21
CA GLY A 395 8.67 -38.24 -50.46
C GLY A 395 7.90 -36.93 -50.65
N THR A 396 8.23 -35.87 -49.90
CA THR A 396 7.64 -34.53 -50.11
C THR A 396 8.34 -33.76 -51.22
N GLY A 397 9.61 -34.09 -51.50
CA GLY A 397 10.43 -33.39 -52.48
C GLY A 397 10.93 -32.02 -52.02
N ILE A 398 10.70 -31.65 -50.76
CA ILE A 398 11.12 -30.36 -50.18
C ILE A 398 12.41 -30.55 -49.38
N ILE A 399 13.49 -29.92 -49.85
CA ILE A 399 14.75 -29.81 -49.13
C ILE A 399 14.52 -29.02 -47.84
N GLY A 400 14.92 -29.57 -46.69
CA GLY A 400 14.65 -28.97 -45.38
C GLY A 400 13.37 -29.47 -44.71
N LEU A 401 12.51 -30.23 -45.39
CA LEU A 401 11.38 -30.95 -44.79
C LEU A 401 11.60 -32.47 -44.70
N ASP A 402 12.07 -33.11 -45.78
CA ASP A 402 12.37 -34.55 -45.78
C ASP A 402 13.52 -34.89 -44.81
N GLY A 403 13.43 -36.06 -44.17
CA GLY A 403 14.36 -36.57 -43.15
C GLY A 403 13.75 -36.64 -41.74
N ASN A 404 14.60 -36.82 -40.73
CA ASN A 404 14.17 -36.87 -39.34
C ASN A 404 13.73 -35.49 -38.86
N ARG A 405 12.51 -35.39 -38.35
CA ARG A 405 11.91 -34.18 -37.79
C ARG A 405 11.35 -34.48 -36.41
N VAL A 406 11.08 -33.46 -35.61
CA VAL A 406 10.56 -33.65 -34.26
C VAL A 406 9.16 -33.04 -34.18
N ILE A 407 8.19 -33.78 -33.66
CA ILE A 407 6.81 -33.31 -33.50
C ILE A 407 6.76 -32.36 -32.30
N TYR A 408 6.29 -31.14 -32.53
CA TYR A 408 6.28 -30.07 -31.52
C TYR A 408 4.88 -29.72 -31.03
N LYS A 409 3.83 -30.06 -31.80
CA LYS A 409 2.43 -29.88 -31.41
C LYS A 409 1.53 -30.75 -32.27
N VAL A 410 0.45 -31.27 -31.70
CA VAL A 410 -0.69 -31.83 -32.43
C VAL A 410 -1.84 -30.82 -32.39
N GLU A 411 -2.37 -30.42 -33.55
CA GLU A 411 -3.50 -29.49 -33.65
C GLU A 411 -4.83 -30.24 -33.55
N ASP A 412 -4.98 -31.29 -34.34
CA ASP A 412 -6.18 -32.12 -34.41
C ASP A 412 -5.81 -33.54 -34.87
N ALA A 413 -6.79 -34.38 -35.21
CA ALA A 413 -6.57 -35.77 -35.59
C ALA A 413 -5.78 -35.94 -36.91
N THR A 414 -5.71 -34.91 -37.75
CA THR A 414 -5.08 -34.91 -39.08
C THR A 414 -3.94 -33.91 -39.21
N THR A 415 -3.77 -33.00 -38.25
CA THR A 415 -2.87 -31.87 -38.37
C THR A 415 -1.91 -31.79 -37.19
N PHE A 416 -0.62 -31.67 -37.48
CA PHE A 416 0.44 -31.52 -36.47
C PHE A 416 1.57 -30.63 -37.01
N PHE A 417 2.44 -30.21 -36.09
CA PHE A 417 3.56 -29.33 -36.38
C PHE A 417 4.88 -30.04 -36.09
N VAL A 418 5.85 -29.85 -36.98
CA VAL A 418 7.22 -30.33 -36.80
C VAL A 418 8.22 -29.19 -36.81
N SER A 419 9.33 -29.38 -36.10
CA SER A 419 10.44 -28.42 -36.09
C SER A 419 11.18 -28.39 -37.42
N LEU A 420 11.64 -27.19 -37.80
CA LEU A 420 12.51 -26.96 -38.95
C LEU A 420 13.78 -26.23 -38.51
N ASN A 421 14.87 -26.43 -39.25
CA ASN A 421 16.12 -25.68 -39.04
C ASN A 421 16.08 -24.29 -39.66
N ALA A 422 15.26 -24.10 -40.69
CA ALA A 422 15.02 -22.85 -41.41
C ALA A 422 13.67 -22.94 -42.15
N GLU A 423 13.15 -21.82 -42.63
CA GLU A 423 11.97 -21.83 -43.50
C GLU A 423 12.20 -22.68 -44.75
N ILE A 424 11.19 -23.47 -45.12
CA ILE A 424 11.21 -24.24 -46.37
C ILE A 424 10.75 -23.38 -47.55
N HIS A 425 11.33 -23.59 -48.73
CA HIS A 425 10.91 -22.90 -49.95
C HIS A 425 9.88 -23.73 -50.71
N GLY A 426 8.60 -23.41 -50.54
CA GLY A 426 7.47 -24.05 -51.24
C GLY A 426 6.51 -24.78 -50.31
N SER A 427 5.60 -25.57 -50.91
CA SER A 427 4.64 -26.42 -50.20
C SER A 427 4.53 -27.79 -50.89
N ALA A 428 4.30 -28.84 -50.11
CA ALA A 428 4.12 -30.19 -50.61
C ALA A 428 2.63 -30.54 -50.64
N SER A 429 2.23 -31.32 -51.64
CA SER A 429 0.88 -31.88 -51.81
C SER A 429 0.87 -33.42 -51.75
N GLY A 430 1.92 -33.99 -51.14
CA GLY A 430 2.15 -35.42 -51.04
C GLY A 430 3.37 -35.76 -50.19
N GLY A 431 3.53 -37.04 -49.85
CA GLY A 431 4.61 -37.55 -49.02
C GLY A 431 4.09 -38.52 -47.95
N VAL A 432 4.99 -38.98 -47.08
CA VAL A 432 4.68 -39.92 -46.00
C VAL A 432 5.37 -39.47 -44.71
N VAL A 433 4.64 -39.50 -43.60
CA VAL A 433 5.21 -39.44 -42.26
C VAL A 433 5.22 -40.84 -41.65
N THR A 434 6.36 -41.25 -41.11
CA THR A 434 6.56 -42.53 -40.42
C THR A 434 6.92 -42.29 -38.96
N PHE A 435 6.18 -42.93 -38.05
CA PHE A 435 6.41 -42.88 -36.60
C PHE A 435 6.13 -44.26 -35.99
N GLY A 436 7.06 -44.78 -35.17
CA GLY A 436 6.89 -46.08 -34.50
C GLY A 436 6.65 -47.26 -35.45
N GLY A 437 7.13 -47.18 -36.70
CA GLY A 437 6.90 -48.19 -37.75
C GLY A 437 5.60 -48.03 -38.54
N SER A 438 4.67 -47.19 -38.09
CA SER A 438 3.43 -46.85 -38.80
C SER A 438 3.65 -45.67 -39.73
N SER A 439 3.03 -45.70 -40.92
CA SER A 439 3.17 -44.66 -41.95
C SER A 439 1.82 -44.09 -42.36
N VAL A 440 1.74 -42.76 -42.48
CA VAL A 440 0.53 -42.02 -42.86
C VAL A 440 0.85 -41.09 -44.02
N SER A 441 -0.04 -41.03 -45.01
CA SER A 441 0.13 -40.16 -46.19
C SER A 441 -0.10 -38.69 -45.84
N ILE A 442 0.74 -37.81 -46.39
CA ILE A 442 0.65 -36.35 -46.25
C ILE A 442 -0.25 -35.82 -47.35
N SER A 443 -1.26 -35.04 -46.97
CA SER A 443 -2.13 -34.27 -47.86
C SER A 443 -1.49 -32.93 -48.23
N SER A 444 -0.94 -32.23 -47.23
CA SER A 444 -0.20 -30.97 -47.44
C SER A 444 0.86 -30.73 -46.39
N ALA A 445 1.95 -30.07 -46.78
CA ALA A 445 2.94 -29.54 -45.85
C ALA A 445 3.45 -28.15 -46.29
N SER A 446 3.52 -27.20 -45.37
CA SER A 446 4.00 -25.83 -45.63
C SER A 446 4.61 -25.21 -44.37
N ASN A 447 5.35 -24.10 -44.52
CA ASN A 447 5.72 -23.28 -43.37
C ASN A 447 4.48 -22.89 -42.57
N TYR A 448 4.62 -22.87 -41.25
CA TYR A 448 3.64 -22.23 -40.41
C TYR A 448 3.73 -20.70 -40.58
N ILE A 449 2.60 -20.07 -40.87
CA ILE A 449 2.55 -18.65 -41.27
C ILE A 449 2.76 -17.69 -40.10
N THR A 450 2.58 -18.15 -38.87
CA THR A 450 2.76 -17.34 -37.66
C THR A 450 4.15 -17.58 -37.12
N GLU A 451 4.90 -16.50 -36.87
CA GLU A 451 6.21 -16.60 -36.25
C GLU A 451 6.10 -17.16 -34.82
N THR A 452 7.06 -18.02 -34.48
CA THR A 452 7.10 -18.69 -33.18
C THR A 452 8.48 -18.58 -32.55
N VAL A 453 8.48 -18.55 -31.22
CA VAL A 453 9.69 -18.49 -30.39
C VAL A 453 9.68 -19.65 -29.41
N LEU A 454 10.82 -20.31 -29.27
CA LEU A 454 11.08 -21.31 -28.26
C LEU A 454 11.64 -20.64 -27.02
N ILE A 455 11.00 -20.88 -25.88
CA ILE A 455 11.48 -20.45 -24.57
C ILE A 455 11.97 -21.66 -23.81
N THR A 456 13.21 -21.60 -23.32
CA THR A 456 13.78 -22.57 -22.40
C THR A 456 13.92 -21.94 -21.02
N THR A 457 13.49 -22.64 -19.98
CA THR A 457 13.63 -22.24 -18.57
C THR A 457 14.72 -23.02 -17.86
N PHE A 458 15.22 -22.50 -16.73
CA PHE A 458 16.19 -23.22 -15.89
C PHE A 458 15.54 -24.39 -15.13
N SER A 459 14.42 -24.11 -14.47
CA SER A 459 13.60 -25.08 -13.76
C SER A 459 12.28 -25.35 -14.50
N GLN A 460 11.47 -26.29 -13.98
CA GLN A 460 10.19 -26.62 -14.60
C GLN A 460 9.21 -25.43 -14.56
N HIS A 461 8.46 -25.20 -15.64
CA HIS A 461 7.48 -24.11 -15.73
C HIS A 461 6.05 -24.49 -15.30
N ASN A 462 5.82 -25.75 -14.97
CA ASN A 462 4.56 -26.33 -14.49
C ASN A 462 3.30 -26.17 -15.37
N MET A 463 3.41 -25.58 -16.57
CA MET A 463 2.35 -25.64 -17.60
C MET A 463 2.11 -27.06 -18.10
N GLU A 464 0.84 -27.41 -18.32
CA GLU A 464 0.38 -28.71 -18.82
C GLU A 464 -0.21 -28.62 -20.24
N PHE A 465 -0.34 -29.75 -20.94
CA PHE A 465 -0.94 -29.77 -22.28
C PHE A 465 -2.37 -29.19 -22.34
N ALA A 466 -3.10 -29.22 -21.23
CA ALA A 466 -4.40 -28.58 -21.08
C ALA A 466 -4.34 -27.04 -21.12
N ASP A 467 -3.17 -26.45 -20.91
CA ASP A 467 -2.95 -25.00 -20.94
C ASP A 467 -2.67 -24.45 -22.33
N ILE A 468 -2.51 -25.30 -23.35
CA ILE A 468 -2.31 -24.84 -24.72
C ILE A 468 -3.46 -23.89 -25.12
N ASN A 469 -3.10 -22.75 -25.71
CA ASN A 469 -3.95 -21.59 -26.03
C ASN A 469 -4.29 -20.65 -24.86
N ARG A 470 -3.86 -20.94 -23.62
CA ARG A 470 -3.88 -19.96 -22.52
C ARG A 470 -2.78 -18.91 -22.70
N PHE A 471 -2.90 -17.83 -21.93
CA PHE A 471 -1.95 -16.74 -21.95
C PHE A 471 -0.80 -16.97 -20.96
N VAL A 472 0.42 -16.67 -21.39
CA VAL A 472 1.64 -16.68 -20.58
C VAL A 472 2.26 -15.29 -20.65
N SER A 473 2.58 -14.73 -19.49
CA SER A 473 3.21 -13.42 -19.38
C SER A 473 4.72 -13.55 -19.15
N ILE A 474 5.49 -12.71 -19.83
CA ILE A 474 6.95 -12.64 -19.77
C ILE A 474 7.35 -11.26 -19.25
N PHE A 475 8.34 -11.22 -18.37
CA PHE A 475 8.81 -10.01 -17.71
C PHE A 475 10.34 -9.94 -17.75
N ASN A 476 10.87 -8.73 -17.93
CA ASN A 476 12.29 -8.39 -17.84
C ASN A 476 13.16 -9.21 -18.81
N SER A 477 12.66 -9.49 -20.01
CA SER A 477 13.41 -10.19 -21.04
C SER A 477 14.54 -9.30 -21.58
N ILE A 478 15.70 -9.90 -21.82
CA ILE A 478 16.88 -9.22 -22.39
C ILE A 478 16.96 -9.33 -23.92
N THR A 479 15.87 -9.75 -24.56
CA THR A 479 15.80 -9.89 -26.02
C THR A 479 15.77 -8.51 -26.70
N THR A 480 16.13 -8.46 -27.98
CA THR A 480 16.08 -7.21 -28.76
C THR A 480 15.32 -7.45 -30.07
N PRO A 481 14.10 -6.87 -30.24
CA PRO A 481 13.35 -6.09 -29.26
C PRO A 481 12.91 -6.95 -28.06
N SER A 482 12.59 -6.31 -26.92
CA SER A 482 12.08 -7.03 -25.73
C SER A 482 10.78 -7.74 -26.06
N ILE A 483 10.68 -9.00 -25.63
CA ILE A 483 9.46 -9.81 -25.72
C ILE A 483 8.63 -9.75 -24.44
N ASP A 484 8.79 -8.73 -23.59
CA ASP A 484 7.92 -8.55 -22.43
C ASP A 484 6.46 -8.36 -22.85
N GLY A 485 5.54 -8.93 -22.06
CA GLY A 485 4.11 -8.90 -22.35
C GLY A 485 3.46 -10.27 -22.26
N THR A 486 2.27 -10.39 -22.84
CA THR A 486 1.41 -11.57 -22.68
C THR A 486 1.14 -12.23 -24.03
N TYR A 487 1.45 -13.52 -24.14
CA TYR A 487 1.40 -14.29 -25.38
C TYR A 487 0.56 -15.55 -25.23
N ARG A 488 0.04 -16.07 -26.34
CA ARG A 488 -0.63 -17.37 -26.35
C ARG A 488 0.42 -18.49 -26.29
N LEU A 489 0.24 -19.42 -25.36
CA LEU A 489 0.98 -20.68 -25.31
C LEU A 489 0.60 -21.51 -26.53
N PHE A 490 1.55 -21.69 -27.44
CA PHE A 490 1.33 -22.44 -28.67
C PHE A 490 1.49 -23.94 -28.46
N GLY A 491 2.53 -24.37 -27.75
CA GLY A 491 2.85 -25.78 -27.55
C GLY A 491 3.85 -25.98 -26.41
N LEU A 492 3.92 -27.22 -25.91
CA LEU A 492 4.78 -27.63 -24.80
C LEU A 492 5.69 -28.75 -25.29
N ILE A 493 7.00 -28.58 -25.17
CA ILE A 493 8.02 -29.49 -25.71
C ILE A 493 8.58 -30.40 -24.61
N SER A 494 8.88 -29.81 -23.47
CA SER A 494 9.30 -30.52 -22.25
C SER A 494 8.84 -29.70 -21.04
N PRO A 495 8.97 -30.21 -19.80
CA PRO A 495 8.69 -29.43 -18.59
C PRO A 495 9.51 -28.12 -18.46
N THR A 496 10.52 -27.92 -19.30
CA THR A 496 11.43 -26.76 -19.31
C THR A 496 11.41 -26.00 -20.65
N LYS A 497 10.57 -26.40 -21.61
CA LYS A 497 10.56 -25.83 -22.96
C LYS A 497 9.15 -25.68 -23.50
N PHE A 498 8.82 -24.48 -23.94
CA PHE A 498 7.51 -24.17 -24.51
C PHE A 498 7.61 -23.17 -25.65
N ILE A 499 6.54 -23.08 -26.43
CA ILE A 499 6.47 -22.24 -27.63
C ILE A 499 5.43 -21.16 -27.44
N ILE A 500 5.77 -19.93 -27.80
CA ILE A 500 4.82 -18.81 -27.92
C ILE A 500 4.75 -18.29 -29.35
N GLN A 501 3.63 -17.64 -29.67
CA GLN A 501 3.44 -16.97 -30.96
C GLN A 501 3.89 -15.52 -30.87
N THR A 502 5.10 -15.25 -31.32
CA THR A 502 5.67 -13.90 -31.44
C THR A 502 6.87 -13.95 -32.39
N SER A 503 7.41 -12.79 -32.72
CA SER A 503 8.61 -12.67 -33.54
C SER A 503 9.75 -11.99 -32.81
N ILE A 504 10.96 -12.43 -33.13
CA ILE A 504 12.21 -11.74 -32.76
C ILE A 504 13.01 -11.50 -34.04
N LEU A 505 13.75 -10.40 -34.09
CA LEU A 505 14.64 -10.10 -35.22
C LEU A 505 15.75 -11.15 -35.30
N VAL A 506 16.29 -11.36 -36.50
CA VAL A 506 17.42 -12.28 -36.71
C VAL A 506 18.63 -11.77 -35.92
N GLY A 507 19.04 -12.52 -34.90
CA GLY A 507 20.08 -12.12 -33.92
C GLY A 507 19.56 -11.60 -32.58
N GLY A 508 18.23 -11.48 -32.40
CA GLY A 508 17.58 -10.94 -31.20
C GLY A 508 17.25 -11.96 -30.10
N GLY A 509 17.76 -13.18 -30.19
CA GLY A 509 17.61 -14.20 -29.16
C GLY A 509 18.44 -13.92 -27.91
N SER A 510 18.19 -14.68 -26.85
CA SER A 510 18.95 -14.57 -25.60
C SER A 510 19.36 -15.96 -25.09
N ASN A 511 20.52 -16.03 -24.42
CA ASN A 511 20.95 -17.21 -23.68
C ASN A 511 21.80 -16.76 -22.49
N VAL A 512 21.40 -17.17 -21.30
CA VAL A 512 22.08 -16.82 -20.05
C VAL A 512 22.43 -18.09 -19.26
N ASN A 513 23.49 -18.00 -18.47
CA ASN A 513 23.92 -19.09 -17.58
C ASN A 513 23.60 -18.82 -16.11
N ILE A 514 23.03 -17.64 -15.80
CA ILE A 514 22.68 -17.21 -14.46
C ILE A 514 21.18 -16.97 -14.44
N GLU A 515 20.49 -17.57 -13.48
CA GLU A 515 19.06 -17.39 -13.27
C GLU A 515 18.71 -15.93 -12.98
N GLY A 516 17.50 -15.50 -13.33
CA GLY A 516 17.07 -14.11 -13.23
C GLY A 516 17.55 -13.21 -14.38
N ASN A 517 18.73 -13.45 -14.95
CA ASN A 517 19.30 -12.56 -15.99
C ASN A 517 18.58 -12.62 -17.34
N GLY A 518 17.87 -13.72 -17.65
CA GLY A 518 17.20 -13.90 -18.95
C GLY A 518 15.75 -13.40 -18.99
N GLY A 519 15.24 -12.90 -17.87
CA GLY A 519 13.82 -12.62 -17.64
C GLY A 519 13.11 -13.74 -16.88
N SER A 520 11.81 -13.58 -16.71
CA SER A 520 11.00 -14.46 -15.88
C SER A 520 9.59 -14.65 -16.41
N ILE A 521 8.98 -15.77 -16.04
CA ILE A 521 7.56 -16.04 -16.20
C ILE A 521 6.96 -16.32 -14.80
N PRO A 522 5.73 -15.90 -14.51
CA PRO A 522 5.06 -16.28 -13.28
C PRO A 522 4.89 -17.81 -13.22
N PHE A 523 5.19 -18.41 -12.07
CA PHE A 523 5.04 -19.85 -11.90
C PHE A 523 3.56 -20.23 -11.94
N HIS A 524 3.19 -21.20 -12.77
CA HIS A 524 1.80 -21.64 -12.90
C HIS A 524 1.43 -22.60 -11.77
N ASP A 525 0.40 -22.28 -10.99
CA ASP A 525 -0.18 -23.14 -9.97
C ASP A 525 0.88 -23.75 -9.01
N PRO A 526 1.58 -22.90 -8.23
CA PRO A 526 2.72 -23.30 -7.42
C PRO A 526 2.36 -24.15 -6.20
N LEU A 527 1.08 -24.23 -5.82
CA LEU A 527 0.64 -24.97 -4.64
C LEU A 527 0.13 -26.35 -5.03
N GLN A 528 0.34 -27.34 -4.15
CA GLN A 528 -0.23 -28.67 -4.26
C GLN A 528 -0.81 -29.11 -2.91
N SER A 529 -2.09 -29.46 -2.92
CA SER A 529 -2.76 -30.08 -1.77
C SER A 529 -2.54 -31.60 -1.76
N ARG A 530 -2.69 -32.23 -0.60
CA ARG A 530 -2.50 -33.67 -0.43
C ARG A 530 -3.66 -34.31 0.32
N THR A 531 -4.15 -35.41 -0.23
CA THR A 531 -5.04 -36.37 0.43
C THR A 531 -4.37 -37.74 0.40
N ILE A 532 -4.69 -38.59 1.38
CA ILE A 532 -4.12 -39.92 1.49
C ILE A 532 -5.27 -40.92 1.49
N GLU A 533 -5.23 -41.90 0.59
CA GLU A 533 -6.25 -42.95 0.50
C GLU A 533 -6.21 -43.87 1.72
N ILE A 534 -7.39 -44.33 2.17
CA ILE A 534 -7.52 -45.29 3.26
C ILE A 534 -7.93 -46.62 2.65
N THR A 535 -7.06 -47.62 2.75
CA THR A 535 -7.25 -48.94 2.15
C THR A 535 -7.80 -49.96 3.14
N GLY A 536 -7.75 -49.68 4.44
CA GLY A 536 -8.19 -50.61 5.48
C GLY A 536 -8.46 -49.96 6.83
N ILE A 537 -9.30 -50.61 7.64
CA ILE A 537 -9.61 -50.21 9.03
C ILE A 537 -9.60 -51.46 9.93
N SER A 538 -8.90 -51.37 11.04
CA SER A 538 -8.98 -52.33 12.16
C SER A 538 -9.63 -51.66 13.36
N THR A 539 -10.79 -52.16 13.75
CA THR A 539 -11.60 -51.63 14.86
C THR A 539 -11.10 -52.11 16.21
N GLY A 540 -11.30 -51.31 17.26
CA GLY A 540 -10.89 -51.64 18.62
C GLY A 540 -11.10 -50.47 19.57
N SER A 541 -10.55 -50.57 20.78
CA SER A 541 -10.53 -49.45 21.73
C SER A 541 -9.79 -48.23 21.18
N VAL A 542 -8.82 -48.48 20.31
CA VAL A 542 -8.14 -47.53 19.44
C VAL A 542 -8.40 -48.02 18.01
N THR A 543 -8.76 -47.13 17.10
CA THR A 543 -9.00 -47.48 15.70
C THR A 543 -7.72 -47.31 14.90
N THR A 544 -7.32 -48.36 14.18
CA THR A 544 -6.16 -48.36 13.28
C THR A 544 -6.63 -48.23 11.84
N PHE A 545 -5.97 -47.38 11.08
CA PHE A 545 -6.19 -47.18 9.65
C PHE A 545 -4.97 -47.66 8.87
N GLU A 546 -5.22 -48.30 7.73
CA GLU A 546 -4.22 -48.63 6.72
C GLU A 546 -4.27 -47.55 5.62
N ALA A 547 -3.13 -46.92 5.40
CA ALA A 547 -2.89 -45.85 4.45
C ALA A 547 -1.44 -45.94 3.98
N VAL A 548 -1.21 -46.60 2.83
CA VAL A 548 0.13 -46.95 2.36
C VAL A 548 1.01 -45.71 2.17
N GLY A 549 2.20 -45.72 2.78
CA GLY A 549 3.20 -44.65 2.64
C GLY A 549 2.70 -43.27 3.09
N HIS A 550 1.87 -43.20 4.14
CA HIS A 550 1.16 -41.97 4.50
C HIS A 550 2.09 -40.81 4.95
N SER A 551 3.27 -41.09 5.50
CA SER A 551 4.24 -40.08 5.99
C SER A 551 3.64 -39.07 6.98
N LEU A 552 2.62 -39.48 7.74
CA LEU A 552 2.04 -38.65 8.81
C LEU A 552 2.93 -38.72 10.05
N GLN A 553 2.69 -37.84 11.04
CA GLN A 553 3.43 -37.82 12.30
C GLN A 553 2.51 -37.92 13.51
N VAL A 554 2.99 -38.51 14.60
CA VAL A 554 2.26 -38.54 15.89
C VAL A 554 2.00 -37.11 16.34
N GLY A 555 0.76 -36.83 16.80
CA GLY A 555 0.34 -35.48 17.17
C GLY A 555 -0.14 -34.60 16.01
N GLN A 556 0.01 -35.03 14.76
CA GLN A 556 -0.55 -34.31 13.61
C GLN A 556 -2.08 -34.34 13.62
N LYS A 557 -2.73 -33.24 13.24
CA LYS A 557 -4.18 -33.22 13.02
C LYS A 557 -4.50 -33.64 11.59
N ILE A 558 -5.56 -34.41 11.44
CA ILE A 558 -6.08 -34.87 10.15
C ILE A 558 -7.59 -34.75 10.13
N LYS A 559 -8.17 -34.76 8.92
CA LYS A 559 -9.61 -34.90 8.75
C LYS A 559 -9.93 -36.16 7.96
N LEU A 560 -10.87 -36.95 8.48
CA LEU A 560 -11.29 -38.22 7.89
C LEU A 560 -12.57 -38.00 7.06
N TYR A 561 -12.56 -38.46 5.81
CA TYR A 561 -13.65 -38.28 4.87
C TYR A 561 -14.23 -39.60 4.41
N ASN A 562 -15.54 -39.62 4.18
CA ASN A 562 -16.31 -40.71 3.57
C ASN A 562 -16.23 -42.07 4.30
N ILE A 563 -15.76 -42.10 5.54
CA ILE A 563 -15.69 -43.32 6.36
C ILE A 563 -17.02 -43.53 7.11
N ARG A 564 -17.50 -44.78 7.13
CA ARG A 564 -18.68 -45.17 7.91
C ARG A 564 -18.30 -46.21 8.98
N THR A 565 -18.35 -45.80 10.24
CA THR A 565 -18.05 -46.65 11.42
C THR A 565 -19.17 -46.60 12.46
N LEU A 566 -19.15 -47.55 13.38
CA LEU A 566 -19.97 -47.54 14.60
C LEU A 566 -19.05 -47.60 15.84
N PRO A 567 -19.13 -46.65 16.78
CA PRO A 567 -19.71 -45.30 16.65
C PRO A 567 -19.14 -44.50 15.45
N SER A 568 -19.89 -43.51 14.97
CA SER A 568 -19.49 -42.71 13.80
C SER A 568 -18.30 -41.80 14.12
N ILE A 569 -17.21 -41.97 13.35
CA ILE A 569 -16.04 -41.10 13.36
C ILE A 569 -16.32 -39.75 12.70
N THR A 570 -17.20 -39.70 11.70
CA THR A 570 -17.43 -38.47 10.94
C THR A 570 -18.35 -37.47 11.66
N GLU A 571 -19.26 -37.94 12.52
CA GLU A 571 -20.19 -37.08 13.27
C GLU A 571 -19.58 -36.46 14.54
N ARG A 572 -18.47 -37.01 15.04
CA ARG A 572 -17.73 -36.49 16.20
C ARG A 572 -16.64 -35.53 15.73
N ASN A 573 -16.39 -34.48 16.51
CA ASN A 573 -15.27 -33.54 16.31
C ASN A 573 -15.13 -32.96 14.88
N ASN A 574 -16.24 -32.81 14.14
CA ASN A 574 -16.23 -32.41 12.73
C ASN A 574 -15.25 -33.26 11.88
N SER A 575 -15.22 -34.57 12.16
CA SER A 575 -14.35 -35.57 11.55
C SER A 575 -12.84 -35.31 11.70
N THR A 576 -12.43 -34.43 12.62
CA THR A 576 -11.04 -34.03 12.83
C THR A 576 -10.44 -34.77 14.03
N TYR A 577 -9.27 -35.36 13.83
CA TYR A 577 -8.59 -36.21 14.82
C TYR A 577 -7.10 -35.91 14.86
N THR A 578 -6.48 -36.22 16.00
CA THR A 578 -5.02 -36.19 16.16
C THR A 578 -4.49 -37.62 16.02
N ILE A 579 -3.39 -37.79 15.28
CA ILE A 579 -2.69 -39.07 15.17
C ILE A 579 -2.16 -39.48 16.55
N TRP A 580 -2.63 -40.63 17.04
CA TRP A 580 -2.29 -41.16 18.35
C TRP A 580 -0.99 -41.95 18.34
N SER A 581 -0.83 -42.85 17.37
CA SER A 581 0.42 -43.60 17.15
C SER A 581 0.58 -43.96 15.67
N ILE A 582 1.81 -44.29 15.28
CA ILE A 582 2.18 -44.77 13.95
C ILE A 582 2.89 -46.11 14.14
N PRO A 583 2.17 -47.25 14.01
CA PRO A 583 2.78 -48.57 14.12
C PRO A 583 3.88 -48.84 13.09
N ASP A 584 3.69 -48.41 11.85
CA ASP A 584 4.62 -48.55 10.72
C ASP A 584 4.31 -47.50 9.63
N SER A 585 4.96 -47.57 8.46
CA SER A 585 4.80 -46.58 7.38
C SER A 585 3.44 -46.58 6.69
N ASP A 586 2.65 -47.65 6.88
CA ASP A 586 1.39 -47.90 6.19
C ASP A 586 0.20 -47.87 7.16
N HIS A 587 0.44 -47.74 8.46
CA HIS A 587 -0.60 -47.73 9.47
C HIS A 587 -0.48 -46.56 10.44
N PHE A 588 -1.62 -45.99 10.84
CA PHE A 588 -1.70 -45.04 11.93
C PHE A 588 -2.94 -45.30 12.78
N THR A 589 -2.97 -44.73 13.98
CA THR A 589 -4.09 -44.87 14.90
C THR A 589 -4.67 -43.54 15.33
N ILE A 590 -5.95 -43.54 15.70
CA ILE A 590 -6.60 -42.45 16.41
C ILE A 590 -7.16 -42.96 17.74
N ASP A 591 -7.15 -42.11 18.76
CA ASP A 591 -7.77 -42.40 20.06
C ASP A 591 -9.30 -42.27 19.98
N PHE A 592 -9.90 -43.21 19.26
CA PHE A 592 -11.35 -43.33 19.12
C PHE A 592 -11.72 -44.81 19.00
N SER A 593 -12.68 -45.23 19.83
CA SER A 593 -13.14 -46.62 19.85
C SER A 593 -14.18 -46.87 18.77
N THR A 594 -13.98 -47.91 17.95
CA THR A 594 -14.94 -48.40 16.97
C THR A 594 -15.19 -49.89 17.19
N SER A 595 -16.44 -50.34 16.98
CA SER A 595 -16.85 -51.74 17.07
C SER A 595 -17.09 -52.37 15.70
N SER A 596 -17.42 -51.57 14.68
CA SER A 596 -17.56 -52.03 13.30
C SER A 596 -17.34 -50.89 12.30
N TYR A 597 -17.11 -51.26 11.03
CA TYR A 597 -17.08 -50.35 9.89
C TYR A 597 -17.78 -50.98 8.69
N ASP A 598 -18.21 -50.14 7.74
CA ASP A 598 -18.77 -50.58 6.47
C ASP A 598 -17.66 -50.66 5.40
N PRO A 599 -17.31 -51.85 4.90
CA PRO A 599 -16.26 -52.01 3.88
C PRO A 599 -16.51 -51.22 2.59
N GLN A 600 -17.77 -50.99 2.20
CA GLN A 600 -18.09 -50.20 1.00
C GLN A 600 -17.73 -48.72 1.14
N SER A 601 -17.47 -48.25 2.37
CA SER A 601 -17.02 -46.86 2.58
C SER A 601 -15.56 -46.65 2.17
N LEU A 602 -14.75 -47.71 2.07
CA LEU A 602 -13.34 -47.62 1.69
C LEU A 602 -13.13 -47.20 0.23
N ASP A 603 -14.09 -47.47 -0.67
CA ASP A 603 -14.04 -47.09 -2.09
C ASP A 603 -13.85 -45.57 -2.33
N ALA A 604 -14.15 -44.74 -1.32
CA ALA A 604 -14.01 -43.30 -1.39
C ALA A 604 -13.40 -42.70 -0.11
N ALA A 605 -12.87 -43.52 0.80
CA ALA A 605 -12.33 -43.08 2.09
C ALA A 605 -10.93 -42.48 1.92
N TYR A 606 -10.73 -41.31 2.51
CA TYR A 606 -9.42 -40.66 2.49
C TYR A 606 -9.21 -39.74 3.69
N ILE A 607 -7.96 -39.36 3.86
CA ILE A 607 -7.45 -38.41 4.84
C ILE A 607 -7.20 -37.09 4.13
N GLY A 608 -7.81 -36.02 4.62
CA GLY A 608 -7.40 -34.66 4.30
C GLY A 608 -6.28 -34.22 5.22
N THR A 609 -5.16 -33.79 4.64
CA THR A 609 -4.03 -33.24 5.41
C THR A 609 -4.13 -31.73 5.50
N ASP A 610 -3.49 -31.18 6.53
CA ASP A 610 -3.26 -29.75 6.73
C ASP A 610 -1.95 -29.27 6.08
N ILE A 611 -1.32 -30.10 5.24
CA ILE A 611 -0.02 -29.83 4.63
C ILE A 611 -0.22 -29.46 3.16
N LEU A 612 0.33 -28.31 2.78
CA LEU A 612 0.50 -27.91 1.40
C LEU A 612 1.97 -28.04 1.00
N THR A 613 2.19 -28.42 -0.26
CA THR A 613 3.50 -28.32 -0.91
C THR A 613 3.50 -27.07 -1.77
N ILE A 614 4.61 -26.33 -1.76
CA ILE A 614 4.82 -25.20 -2.66
C ILE A 614 6.05 -25.47 -3.51
N THR A 615 5.89 -25.28 -4.82
CA THR A 615 7.01 -25.21 -5.76
C THR A 615 7.37 -23.75 -5.94
N PHE A 616 8.51 -23.37 -5.39
CA PHE A 616 9.13 -22.07 -5.55
C PHE A 616 10.59 -22.28 -5.96
N PRO A 617 10.90 -22.13 -7.27
CA PRO A 617 12.24 -22.36 -7.76
C PRO A 617 13.31 -21.50 -7.07
N ASN A 618 14.37 -22.14 -6.58
CA ASN A 618 15.47 -21.53 -5.83
C ASN A 618 15.00 -20.72 -4.61
N HIS A 619 14.18 -21.35 -3.77
CA HIS A 619 13.60 -20.69 -2.59
C HIS A 619 14.62 -20.27 -1.52
N GLY A 620 15.88 -20.70 -1.59
CA GLY A 620 16.94 -20.27 -0.67
C GLY A 620 16.86 -20.78 0.78
N PHE A 621 15.69 -21.16 1.31
CA PHE A 621 15.58 -21.86 2.60
C PHE A 621 16.49 -23.10 2.64
N ASN A 622 17.12 -23.35 3.79
CA ASN A 622 18.03 -24.48 3.92
C ASN A 622 18.12 -24.95 5.37
N SER A 623 18.26 -26.26 5.55
CA SER A 623 18.34 -26.89 6.85
C SER A 623 19.72 -27.49 7.06
N VAL A 624 20.17 -27.53 8.29
CA VAL A 624 21.38 -28.24 8.70
C VAL A 624 21.06 -29.73 8.83
N THR A 625 21.92 -30.58 8.28
CA THR A 625 21.80 -32.05 8.31
C THR A 625 22.91 -32.71 9.14
N SER A 626 24.01 -32.00 9.40
CA SER A 626 25.10 -32.50 10.23
C SER A 626 25.84 -31.36 10.93
N ILE A 627 26.18 -31.56 12.20
CA ILE A 627 27.00 -30.68 13.02
C ILE A 627 28.01 -31.53 13.77
N ILE A 628 29.29 -31.48 13.36
CA ILE A 628 30.35 -32.33 13.92
C ILE A 628 31.59 -31.53 14.28
N ASN A 629 32.40 -32.04 15.20
CA ASN A 629 33.72 -31.46 15.46
C ASN A 629 34.58 -31.56 14.19
N GLY A 630 35.16 -30.44 13.78
CA GLY A 630 36.06 -30.37 12.65
C GLY A 630 37.43 -30.98 12.94
N SER A 631 38.32 -30.93 11.95
CA SER A 631 39.66 -31.52 12.04
C SER A 631 40.58 -30.79 13.01
N ILE A 632 40.25 -29.55 13.38
CA ILE A 632 40.97 -28.71 14.33
C ILE A 632 40.10 -28.49 15.57
N SER A 633 40.67 -28.68 16.77
CA SER A 633 39.94 -28.47 18.03
C SER A 633 39.35 -27.07 18.11
N GLY A 634 38.05 -26.96 18.42
CA GLY A 634 37.33 -25.68 18.49
C GLY A 634 36.64 -25.26 17.19
N LYS A 635 36.91 -25.96 16.08
CA LYS A 635 36.22 -25.79 14.80
C LYS A 635 35.09 -26.79 14.65
N ILE A 636 33.99 -26.37 14.05
CA ILE A 636 32.79 -27.21 13.81
C ILE A 636 32.49 -27.22 12.32
N ASP A 637 32.34 -28.41 11.75
CA ASP A 637 31.87 -28.61 10.39
C ASP A 637 30.34 -28.71 10.40
N ILE A 638 29.69 -27.91 9.55
CA ILE A 638 28.24 -27.85 9.38
C ILE A 638 27.92 -28.23 7.94
N GLN A 639 27.10 -29.27 7.77
CA GLN A 639 26.57 -29.66 6.47
C GLN A 639 25.11 -29.22 6.35
N THR A 640 24.74 -28.65 5.22
CA THR A 640 23.39 -28.23 4.88
C THR A 640 22.70 -29.23 3.93
N TYR A 641 21.37 -29.20 3.87
CA TYR A 641 20.58 -30.10 3.03
C TYR A 641 20.73 -29.77 1.54
N LEU A 642 20.73 -28.49 1.20
CA LEU A 642 20.98 -27.97 -0.15
C LEU A 642 22.33 -27.24 -0.20
N PRO A 643 22.89 -26.98 -1.39
CA PRO A 643 24.01 -26.06 -1.52
C PRO A 643 23.74 -24.70 -0.86
N HIS A 644 24.67 -24.20 -0.05
CA HIS A 644 24.43 -23.02 0.80
C HIS A 644 24.68 -21.68 0.08
N GLY A 645 25.38 -21.67 -1.05
CA GLY A 645 25.69 -20.45 -1.81
C GLY A 645 26.68 -19.47 -1.15
N LEU A 646 27.02 -19.67 0.12
CA LEU A 646 28.04 -18.91 0.86
C LEU A 646 29.43 -18.97 0.21
N VAL A 647 30.23 -17.95 0.50
CA VAL A 647 31.66 -17.82 0.17
C VAL A 647 32.47 -17.65 1.46
N THR A 648 33.72 -18.11 1.48
CA THR A 648 34.61 -17.92 2.63
C THR A 648 34.75 -16.43 2.99
N GLY A 649 34.50 -16.11 4.26
CA GLY A 649 34.48 -14.75 4.79
C GLY A 649 33.07 -14.18 4.97
N ASP A 650 32.03 -14.83 4.45
CA ASP A 650 30.64 -14.45 4.73
C ASP A 650 30.31 -14.66 6.21
N LYS A 651 29.34 -13.89 6.72
CA LYS A 651 28.71 -14.14 8.01
C LYS A 651 27.48 -15.01 7.81
N VAL A 652 27.32 -16.02 8.65
CA VAL A 652 26.11 -16.85 8.68
C VAL A 652 25.61 -16.98 10.11
N ARG A 653 24.31 -16.84 10.28
CA ARG A 653 23.62 -17.18 11.52
C ARG A 653 23.15 -18.63 11.45
N VAL A 654 23.45 -19.40 12.48
CA VAL A 654 22.96 -20.78 12.65
C VAL A 654 21.99 -20.78 13.82
N MET A 655 20.82 -21.41 13.64
CA MET A 655 19.76 -21.41 14.66
C MET A 655 19.09 -22.78 14.79
N ASN A 656 18.43 -22.99 15.93
CA ASN A 656 17.64 -24.18 16.24
C ASN A 656 18.44 -25.48 16.16
N THR A 657 19.71 -25.43 16.59
CA THR A 657 20.59 -26.59 16.60
C THR A 657 20.33 -27.50 17.78
N ASN A 658 20.55 -28.80 17.58
CA ASN A 658 20.40 -29.83 18.60
C ASN A 658 21.74 -30.40 19.10
N SER A 659 22.87 -29.78 18.72
CA SER A 659 24.19 -30.14 19.23
C SER A 659 24.30 -29.80 20.72
N VAL A 660 25.26 -30.43 21.40
CA VAL A 660 25.60 -30.10 22.79
C VAL A 660 27.08 -29.75 22.89
N PRO A 661 27.41 -28.51 23.33
CA PRO A 661 26.50 -27.37 23.50
C PRO A 661 25.85 -26.91 22.18
N SER A 662 24.77 -26.13 22.28
CA SER A 662 24.15 -25.51 21.11
C SER A 662 25.12 -24.49 20.51
N ILE A 663 25.14 -24.44 19.17
CA ILE A 663 25.97 -23.52 18.39
C ILE A 663 25.09 -22.40 17.78
N ASP A 664 23.96 -22.08 18.39
CA ASP A 664 23.04 -21.06 17.88
C ASP A 664 23.64 -19.65 18.02
N ASP A 665 24.33 -19.17 16.99
CA ASP A 665 24.89 -17.82 16.92
C ASP A 665 25.29 -17.44 15.47
N SER A 666 25.93 -16.27 15.33
CA SER A 666 26.57 -15.78 14.13
C SER A 666 28.04 -16.19 14.05
N TYR A 667 28.48 -16.63 12.87
CA TYR A 667 29.85 -17.04 12.63
C TYR A 667 30.38 -16.54 11.29
N ASP A 668 31.69 -16.27 11.24
CA ASP A 668 32.41 -16.12 9.97
C ASP A 668 32.67 -17.52 9.38
N VAL A 669 32.43 -17.65 8.07
CA VAL A 669 32.36 -18.93 7.37
C VAL A 669 33.66 -19.25 6.66
N VAL A 670 34.12 -20.50 6.76
CA VAL A 670 35.12 -21.08 5.85
C VAL A 670 34.47 -22.18 5.03
N VAL A 671 34.22 -21.93 3.76
CA VAL A 671 33.55 -22.87 2.86
C VAL A 671 34.49 -24.01 2.48
N THR A 672 34.03 -25.25 2.64
CA THR A 672 34.81 -26.47 2.32
C THR A 672 34.25 -27.24 1.13
N SER A 673 32.94 -27.20 0.91
CA SER A 673 32.26 -27.72 -0.29
C SER A 673 31.05 -26.83 -0.65
N SER A 674 30.21 -27.26 -1.60
CA SER A 674 28.98 -26.53 -1.94
C SER A 674 27.91 -26.54 -0.84
N ASP A 675 27.95 -27.56 0.03
CA ASP A 675 26.96 -27.88 1.06
C ASP A 675 27.57 -28.00 2.46
N THR A 676 28.85 -27.70 2.62
CA THR A 676 29.56 -27.81 3.91
C THR A 676 30.46 -26.61 4.14
N PHE A 677 30.43 -26.11 5.36
CA PHE A 677 31.32 -25.05 5.82
C PHE A 677 31.77 -25.25 7.27
N GLU A 678 32.90 -24.66 7.62
CA GLU A 678 33.50 -24.68 8.96
C GLU A 678 33.26 -23.32 9.66
N ILE A 679 32.98 -23.37 10.96
CA ILE A 679 32.90 -22.20 11.85
C ILE A 679 33.91 -22.29 13.00
N ASP A 680 34.29 -21.13 13.55
CA ASP A 680 35.07 -21.06 14.79
C ASP A 680 34.14 -20.95 16.01
N TYR A 681 33.99 -22.05 16.74
CA TYR A 681 33.17 -22.10 17.96
C TYR A 681 33.99 -21.93 19.24
N GLY A 682 35.32 -22.15 19.17
CA GLY A 682 36.22 -22.05 20.32
C GLY A 682 36.10 -23.16 21.38
N SER A 683 35.19 -24.12 21.19
CA SER A 683 34.97 -25.28 22.08
C SER A 683 34.66 -26.54 21.28
N VAL A 684 34.75 -27.71 21.92
CA VAL A 684 34.38 -29.00 21.29
C VAL A 684 32.93 -29.37 21.64
N LEU A 685 32.24 -29.97 20.68
CA LEU A 685 30.93 -30.59 20.92
C LEU A 685 31.11 -31.88 21.72
N THR A 686 30.33 -32.02 22.79
CA THR A 686 30.17 -33.28 23.51
C THR A 686 29.18 -34.20 22.82
N THR A 687 28.21 -33.63 22.09
CA THR A 687 27.24 -34.36 21.29
C THR A 687 27.09 -33.64 19.94
N SER A 688 27.34 -34.36 18.84
CA SER A 688 27.05 -33.89 17.49
C SER A 688 25.56 -33.60 17.31
N GLY A 689 25.24 -32.67 16.41
CA GLY A 689 23.87 -32.37 16.00
C GLY A 689 23.58 -32.87 14.59
N ASP A 690 22.30 -32.93 14.25
CA ASP A 690 21.78 -33.32 12.93
C ASP A 690 20.59 -32.45 12.48
N SER A 691 20.28 -31.38 13.21
CA SER A 691 19.21 -30.44 12.89
C SER A 691 19.63 -28.99 13.12
N GLY A 692 19.02 -28.09 12.37
CA GLY A 692 19.19 -26.64 12.50
C GLY A 692 18.77 -25.94 11.21
N ILE A 693 18.90 -24.62 11.18
CA ILE A 693 18.70 -23.81 9.98
C ILE A 693 19.86 -22.83 9.81
N ILE A 694 20.12 -22.43 8.57
CA ILE A 694 20.94 -21.25 8.28
C ILE A 694 20.03 -20.04 8.09
N GLY A 695 20.43 -18.90 8.65
CA GLY A 695 19.58 -17.72 8.79
C GLY A 695 18.74 -17.73 10.07
N MET A 696 18.02 -16.64 10.31
CA MET A 696 17.30 -16.42 11.58
C MET A 696 15.95 -17.16 11.65
N SER A 697 15.27 -17.37 10.51
CA SER A 697 13.91 -17.91 10.52
C SER A 697 13.53 -18.57 9.19
N HIS A 698 12.74 -19.63 9.29
CA HIS A 698 12.03 -20.28 8.19
C HIS A 698 10.56 -19.79 8.09
N GLU A 699 10.24 -18.67 8.71
CA GLU A 699 8.91 -18.09 8.64
C GLU A 699 8.70 -17.29 7.35
N PHE A 700 7.50 -17.38 6.79
CA PHE A 700 7.10 -16.67 5.57
C PHE A 700 5.60 -16.37 5.56
N SER A 701 5.17 -15.59 4.58
CA SER A 701 3.76 -15.33 4.28
C SER A 701 3.54 -15.38 2.77
N LEU A 702 2.39 -15.90 2.36
CA LEU A 702 1.96 -15.93 0.96
C LEU A 702 0.88 -14.87 0.70
N TYR A 703 0.83 -14.39 -0.53
CA TYR A 703 -0.17 -13.46 -1.04
C TYR A 703 -0.61 -13.83 -2.45
N GLY A 704 -1.84 -13.50 -2.83
CA GLY A 704 -2.37 -13.74 -4.18
C GLY A 704 -2.65 -15.21 -4.53
N ALA A 705 -2.55 -16.13 -3.57
CA ALA A 705 -2.94 -17.53 -3.77
C ALA A 705 -4.46 -17.66 -3.93
N LYS A 706 -4.90 -18.56 -4.81
CA LYS A 706 -6.32 -18.94 -4.97
C LYS A 706 -6.66 -20.19 -4.17
N ASP A 707 -7.96 -20.45 -4.01
CA ASP A 707 -8.48 -21.70 -3.43
C ASP A 707 -7.83 -22.93 -4.07
N ILE A 708 -7.49 -23.92 -3.25
CA ILE A 708 -6.83 -25.15 -3.69
C ILE A 708 -7.19 -26.32 -2.78
N GLY A 709 -7.46 -27.48 -3.35
CA GLY A 709 -7.73 -28.71 -2.63
C GLY A 709 -8.95 -28.64 -1.74
N GLY A 710 -9.88 -27.71 -1.98
CA GLY A 710 -10.99 -27.39 -1.05
C GLY A 710 -10.58 -26.51 0.16
N ILE A 711 -9.33 -26.07 0.23
CA ILE A 711 -8.84 -25.07 1.18
C ILE A 711 -9.07 -23.69 0.57
N ASN A 712 -9.78 -22.84 1.32
CA ASN A 712 -10.03 -21.46 0.92
C ASN A 712 -8.77 -20.60 1.05
N GLN A 713 -8.59 -19.66 0.13
CA GLN A 713 -7.45 -18.74 0.06
C GLN A 713 -7.21 -17.95 1.35
N ASP A 714 -8.23 -17.70 2.17
CA ASP A 714 -8.10 -16.96 3.44
C ASP A 714 -7.30 -17.73 4.51
N PHE A 715 -7.16 -19.04 4.36
CA PHE A 715 -6.29 -19.88 5.20
C PHE A 715 -4.83 -19.87 4.74
N ILE A 716 -4.55 -19.28 3.58
CA ILE A 716 -3.23 -19.26 2.93
C ILE A 716 -2.68 -17.83 2.94
N ASN A 717 -3.43 -16.88 2.39
CA ASN A 717 -3.00 -15.51 2.20
C ASN A 717 -2.93 -14.74 3.51
N ASN A 718 -1.90 -13.90 3.64
CA ASN A 718 -1.68 -13.03 4.81
C ASN A 718 -1.65 -13.81 6.14
N LYS A 719 -1.15 -15.06 6.10
CA LYS A 719 -0.89 -15.89 7.27
C LYS A 719 0.61 -16.09 7.42
N LYS A 720 1.09 -15.94 8.65
CA LYS A 720 2.45 -16.30 9.02
C LYS A 720 2.53 -17.83 9.08
N GLN A 721 3.38 -18.40 8.23
CA GLN A 721 3.64 -19.84 8.10
C GLN A 721 5.11 -20.13 8.35
N THR A 722 5.45 -21.39 8.54
CA THR A 722 6.84 -21.85 8.71
C THR A 722 7.09 -23.02 7.78
N VAL A 723 8.28 -23.08 7.17
CA VAL A 723 8.71 -24.24 6.40
C VAL A 723 8.70 -25.46 7.32
N LEU A 724 7.93 -26.48 6.95
CA LEU A 724 7.84 -27.75 7.67
C LEU A 724 8.98 -28.69 7.26
N GLN A 725 9.16 -28.87 5.95
CA GLN A 725 10.19 -29.73 5.39
C GLN A 725 10.60 -29.22 4.01
N ILE A 726 11.90 -29.13 3.77
CA ILE A 726 12.50 -28.87 2.46
C ILE A 726 12.56 -30.21 1.69
N ILE A 727 12.08 -30.22 0.45
CA ILE A 727 12.09 -31.41 -0.41
C ILE A 727 13.29 -31.36 -1.36
N ASP A 728 13.49 -30.21 -2.01
CA ASP A 728 14.60 -29.94 -2.93
C ASP A 728 14.79 -28.41 -3.05
N GLU A 729 15.71 -27.97 -3.91
CA GLU A 729 16.02 -26.53 -4.14
C GLU A 729 14.83 -25.69 -4.65
N ASN A 730 13.78 -26.36 -5.14
CA ASN A 730 12.61 -25.73 -5.75
C ASN A 730 11.32 -25.98 -4.95
N THR A 731 11.34 -26.79 -3.90
CA THR A 731 10.10 -27.32 -3.32
C THR A 731 10.22 -27.52 -1.81
N PHE A 732 9.20 -27.07 -1.07
CA PHE A 732 9.07 -27.33 0.36
C PHE A 732 7.60 -27.46 0.78
N THR A 733 7.38 -27.91 2.00
CA THR A 733 6.04 -28.07 2.59
C THR A 733 5.82 -27.12 3.76
N PHE A 734 4.55 -26.82 4.04
CA PHE A 734 4.12 -26.03 5.19
C PHE A 734 2.71 -26.42 5.60
N LYS A 735 2.31 -26.06 6.83
CA LYS A 735 0.97 -26.33 7.36
C LYS A 735 0.02 -25.17 7.13
N VAL A 736 -1.28 -25.44 7.05
CA VAL A 736 -2.36 -24.44 7.02
C VAL A 736 -3.43 -24.80 8.06
N LEU A 737 -4.32 -23.85 8.40
CA LEU A 737 -5.37 -24.06 9.40
C LEU A 737 -6.66 -24.71 8.83
N ALA A 738 -6.52 -25.47 7.75
CA ALA A 738 -7.61 -26.15 7.05
C ALA A 738 -7.13 -27.48 6.46
N PHE A 739 -8.05 -28.36 6.08
CA PHE A 739 -7.72 -29.68 5.53
C PHE A 739 -8.13 -29.79 4.07
N ALA A 740 -7.29 -30.43 3.27
CA ALA A 740 -7.59 -30.71 1.88
C ALA A 740 -8.73 -31.74 1.74
N SER A 741 -9.67 -31.51 0.83
CA SER A 741 -10.70 -32.46 0.41
C SER A 741 -10.36 -33.19 -0.90
N LYS A 742 -9.29 -32.77 -1.59
CA LYS A 742 -8.76 -33.43 -2.79
C LYS A 742 -7.28 -33.12 -2.96
N THR A 743 -6.54 -34.03 -3.58
CA THR A 743 -5.19 -33.78 -4.09
C THR A 743 -5.29 -33.04 -5.41
N GLU A 744 -4.81 -31.81 -5.47
CA GLU A 744 -4.73 -31.05 -6.71
C GLU A 744 -3.57 -30.06 -6.69
N ARG A 745 -3.15 -29.64 -7.88
CA ARG A 745 -2.28 -28.46 -8.07
C ARG A 745 -3.16 -27.23 -8.31
N GLY A 746 -2.69 -26.07 -7.85
CA GLY A 746 -3.45 -24.83 -7.92
C GLY A 746 -2.72 -23.65 -7.29
N GLY A 747 -3.49 -22.68 -6.81
CA GLY A 747 -2.96 -21.45 -6.22
C GLY A 747 -2.86 -20.27 -7.20
N GLY A 748 -2.99 -20.50 -8.52
CA GLY A 748 -2.98 -19.45 -9.55
C GLY A 748 -1.57 -19.11 -10.07
N THR A 749 -1.46 -18.02 -10.81
CA THR A 749 -0.21 -17.58 -11.49
C THR A 749 0.44 -16.35 -10.87
N ASN A 750 -0.17 -15.73 -9.87
CA ASN A 750 0.31 -14.49 -9.25
C ASN A 750 0.43 -14.69 -7.72
N VAL A 751 1.14 -15.75 -7.32
CA VAL A 751 1.45 -16.01 -5.91
C VAL A 751 2.74 -15.28 -5.56
N TYR A 752 2.73 -14.59 -4.43
CA TYR A 752 3.87 -13.85 -3.90
C TYR A 752 4.26 -14.39 -2.54
N ILE A 753 5.55 -14.30 -2.21
CA ILE A 753 6.12 -14.72 -0.94
C ILE A 753 6.90 -13.57 -0.27
N SER A 754 6.80 -13.50 1.04
CA SER A 754 7.52 -12.57 1.91
C SER A 754 8.17 -13.36 3.04
N SER A 755 9.47 -13.22 3.25
CA SER A 755 10.21 -13.84 4.37
C SER A 755 11.43 -12.98 4.73
N LEU A 756 12.34 -13.48 5.58
CA LEU A 756 13.65 -12.86 5.76
C LEU A 756 14.61 -13.09 4.58
N LEU A 757 14.24 -13.92 3.60
CA LEU A 757 14.99 -14.14 2.36
C LEU A 757 14.32 -13.47 1.15
N HIS A 758 13.03 -13.17 1.23
CA HIS A 758 12.20 -12.82 0.07
C HIS A 758 11.45 -11.51 0.25
N GLY A 759 11.32 -10.74 -0.83
CA GLY A 759 10.57 -9.48 -0.86
C GLY A 759 11.41 -8.21 -0.63
N PHE A 760 12.73 -8.34 -0.61
CA PHE A 760 13.66 -7.21 -0.53
C PHE A 760 13.89 -6.62 -1.91
N ASN A 761 13.51 -5.36 -2.09
CA ASN A 761 13.79 -4.60 -3.31
C ASN A 761 14.17 -3.17 -2.92
N GLY A 762 15.11 -2.56 -3.65
CA GLY A 762 15.46 -1.16 -3.46
C GLY A 762 14.39 -0.20 -3.96
N VAL A 763 13.46 -0.67 -4.79
CA VAL A 763 12.29 0.06 -5.27
C VAL A 763 11.02 -0.72 -4.92
N GLN A 764 10.11 -0.09 -4.19
CA GLN A 764 8.81 -0.67 -3.80
C GLN A 764 7.71 0.23 -4.34
N ASN A 765 6.68 -0.36 -4.99
CA ASN A 765 5.55 0.41 -5.50
C ASN A 765 4.20 -0.25 -5.18
N ASN A 766 3.12 0.52 -5.30
CA ASN A 766 1.75 0.08 -5.02
C ASN A 766 1.09 -0.71 -6.16
N THR A 767 1.89 -1.22 -7.10
CA THR A 767 1.43 -2.03 -8.22
C THR A 767 1.91 -3.46 -8.07
N LYS A 768 1.13 -4.42 -8.58
CA LYS A 768 1.54 -5.82 -8.72
C LYS A 768 1.31 -6.25 -10.15
N SER A 769 2.35 -6.77 -10.81
CA SER A 769 2.31 -7.09 -12.25
C SER A 769 1.81 -5.92 -13.11
N SER A 770 2.24 -4.69 -12.80
CA SER A 770 1.83 -3.44 -13.45
C SER A 770 0.35 -3.08 -13.32
N VAL A 771 -0.38 -3.73 -12.40
CA VAL A 771 -1.76 -3.39 -12.06
C VAL A 771 -1.76 -2.63 -10.74
N LEU A 772 -2.37 -1.45 -10.75
CA LEU A 772 -2.57 -0.64 -9.55
C LEU A 772 -3.52 -1.36 -8.57
N ASN A 773 -3.13 -1.44 -7.30
CA ASN A 773 -3.97 -2.04 -6.28
C ASN A 773 -5.19 -1.17 -5.95
N ARG A 774 -4.97 0.13 -5.73
CA ARG A 774 -6.02 1.15 -5.58
C ARG A 774 -5.41 2.54 -5.77
N SER A 775 -6.26 3.52 -6.07
CA SER A 775 -5.85 4.92 -6.18
C SER A 775 -5.38 5.51 -4.85
N ILE A 776 -4.58 6.57 -4.96
CA ILE A 776 -4.12 7.36 -3.82
C ILE A 776 -5.34 8.03 -3.16
N ASN A 777 -5.45 7.93 -1.83
CA ASN A 777 -6.53 8.58 -1.09
C ASN A 777 -5.96 9.51 -0.01
N LEU A 778 -5.88 10.79 -0.37
CA LEU A 778 -5.44 11.89 0.49
C LEU A 778 -6.53 12.92 0.77
N GLU A 779 -7.75 12.69 0.27
CA GLU A 779 -8.88 13.60 0.46
C GLU A 779 -9.67 13.22 1.73
N GLY A 780 -9.93 14.22 2.57
CA GLY A 780 -10.75 14.08 3.77
C GLY A 780 -12.20 14.42 3.49
N GLU A 781 -13.01 14.51 4.53
CA GLU A 781 -14.37 15.01 4.44
C GLU A 781 -14.35 16.49 4.06
N ASN A 782 -15.20 16.85 3.10
CA ASN A 782 -15.31 18.22 2.61
C ASN A 782 -16.24 19.09 3.49
N TYR A 783 -17.08 18.46 4.31
CA TYR A 783 -18.03 19.17 5.16
C TYR A 783 -18.52 18.31 6.34
N ALA A 784 -18.97 18.99 7.40
CA ALA A 784 -19.73 18.40 8.50
C ALA A 784 -21.13 19.03 8.58
N PHE A 785 -22.11 18.29 9.10
CA PHE A 785 -23.47 18.80 9.31
C PHE A 785 -23.68 19.17 10.77
N ILE A 786 -24.25 20.35 11.01
CA ILE A 786 -24.88 20.70 12.30
C ILE A 786 -26.37 20.44 12.16
N CYS A 787 -26.85 19.47 12.92
CA CYS A 787 -28.24 19.06 12.96
C CYS A 787 -28.92 19.58 14.23
N CYS A 788 -30.13 20.12 14.06
CA CYS A 788 -30.99 20.59 15.13
C CYS A 788 -32.45 20.31 14.73
N PRO A 789 -33.12 19.32 15.33
CA PRO A 789 -34.50 18.96 15.00
C PRO A 789 -35.47 20.15 15.05
N GLN A 790 -35.25 21.07 15.99
CA GLN A 790 -36.06 22.27 16.15
C GLN A 790 -35.83 23.31 15.03
N LEU A 791 -34.65 23.32 14.40
CA LEU A 791 -34.23 24.33 13.43
C LEU A 791 -33.98 23.77 12.03
N ALA A 792 -34.38 22.53 11.75
CA ALA A 792 -34.14 21.91 10.46
C ALA A 792 -34.75 22.71 9.30
N THR A 793 -33.91 23.07 8.33
CA THR A 793 -34.29 23.86 7.13
C THR A 793 -33.71 23.31 5.84
N MET A 794 -32.69 22.45 5.90
CA MET A 794 -32.02 21.92 4.72
C MET A 794 -32.50 20.50 4.40
N MET A 795 -32.79 20.25 3.12
CA MET A 795 -33.06 18.89 2.61
C MET A 795 -31.76 18.22 2.16
N ASN A 796 -31.66 16.93 2.40
CA ASN A 796 -30.54 16.09 1.98
C ASN A 796 -31.05 14.78 1.40
N THR A 797 -30.36 14.25 0.38
CA THR A 797 -30.66 12.94 -0.23
C THR A 797 -29.99 11.78 0.51
N GLY A 798 -29.04 12.08 1.41
CA GLY A 798 -28.33 11.09 2.24
C GLY A 798 -29.06 10.71 3.54
N ASN A 799 -28.35 9.97 4.40
CA ASN A 799 -28.91 9.43 5.65
C ASN A 799 -29.05 10.46 6.79
N VAL A 800 -28.43 11.63 6.66
CA VAL A 800 -28.44 12.69 7.67
C VAL A 800 -29.75 13.47 7.60
N LYS A 801 -30.42 13.61 8.75
CA LYS A 801 -31.68 14.34 8.92
C LYS A 801 -31.48 15.59 9.80
N ASP A 802 -32.52 16.41 9.87
CA ASP A 802 -32.60 17.57 10.77
C ASP A 802 -31.50 18.61 10.58
N ILE A 803 -31.03 18.79 9.34
CA ILE A 803 -29.89 19.65 9.02
C ILE A 803 -30.28 21.12 9.17
N PHE A 804 -29.55 21.81 10.04
CA PHE A 804 -29.66 23.26 10.25
C PHE A 804 -28.55 24.01 9.50
N ALA A 805 -27.33 23.47 9.48
CA ALA A 805 -26.21 24.05 8.75
C ALA A 805 -25.25 22.97 8.25
N ARG A 806 -24.51 23.30 7.18
CA ARG A 806 -23.38 22.54 6.65
C ARG A 806 -22.11 23.38 6.81
N VAL A 807 -21.16 22.90 7.61
CA VAL A 807 -19.85 23.53 7.81
C VAL A 807 -18.91 23.03 6.72
N THR A 808 -18.30 23.93 5.96
CA THR A 808 -17.38 23.54 4.87
C THR A 808 -15.98 23.40 5.44
N LEU A 809 -15.39 22.21 5.39
CA LEU A 809 -14.05 21.94 5.96
C LEU A 809 -12.95 22.41 5.00
N ASP A 810 -12.96 23.70 4.66
CA ASP A 810 -12.08 24.32 3.66
C ASP A 810 -10.68 24.70 4.19
N GLN A 811 -10.43 24.52 5.49
CA GLN A 811 -9.13 24.70 6.12
C GLN A 811 -8.46 23.36 6.39
N SER A 812 -7.12 23.31 6.38
CA SER A 812 -6.39 22.09 6.76
C SER A 812 -6.71 21.65 8.19
N PRO A 813 -6.69 20.34 8.49
CA PRO A 813 -6.92 19.83 9.84
C PRO A 813 -5.98 20.47 10.86
N GLY A 814 -6.50 20.78 12.04
CA GLY A 814 -5.82 21.55 13.09
C GLY A 814 -6.10 23.05 13.04
N ASN A 815 -6.68 23.58 11.96
CA ASN A 815 -7.10 24.99 11.86
C ASN A 815 -8.59 25.17 12.18
N MET A 816 -8.95 26.41 12.50
CA MET A 816 -10.34 26.83 12.70
C MET A 816 -11.02 27.14 11.36
N VAL A 817 -12.20 26.57 11.18
CA VAL A 817 -13.10 26.80 10.06
C VAL A 817 -14.16 27.82 10.48
N PHE A 818 -14.40 28.80 9.61
CA PHE A 818 -15.41 29.84 9.81
C PHE A 818 -16.50 29.83 8.74
N ASN A 819 -16.37 28.97 7.73
CA ASN A 819 -17.23 28.96 6.56
C ASN A 819 -18.37 27.93 6.70
N PHE A 820 -19.59 28.35 6.40
CA PHE A 820 -20.78 27.51 6.52
C PHE A 820 -21.85 27.89 5.51
N LEU A 821 -22.76 26.94 5.27
CA LEU A 821 -23.98 27.11 4.51
C LEU A 821 -25.16 26.79 5.43
N SER A 822 -26.11 27.72 5.57
CA SER A 822 -27.32 27.53 6.37
C SER A 822 -28.46 28.35 5.79
N ASN A 823 -29.68 27.83 5.92
CA ASN A 823 -30.90 28.57 5.60
C ASN A 823 -31.56 29.03 6.90
N PRO A 824 -31.98 30.31 7.02
CA PRO A 824 -32.77 30.77 8.16
C PRO A 824 -34.02 29.91 8.37
N LYS A 825 -34.31 29.59 9.63
CA LYS A 825 -35.60 29.01 10.03
C LYS A 825 -36.59 30.15 10.21
N GLU A 826 -37.57 30.23 9.32
CA GLU A 826 -38.66 31.20 9.40
C GLU A 826 -39.91 30.52 9.99
N PHE A 827 -40.59 31.23 10.89
CA PHE A 827 -41.84 30.82 11.51
C PHE A 827 -43.00 31.62 10.90
N ASP A 828 -43.27 31.38 9.62
CA ASP A 828 -44.05 32.28 8.74
C ASP A 828 -45.54 32.38 9.03
N THR A 829 -46.14 31.35 9.65
CA THR A 829 -47.58 31.31 9.90
C THR A 829 -47.96 31.71 11.32
N VAL A 830 -47.16 31.32 12.32
CA VAL A 830 -47.28 31.73 13.72
C VAL A 830 -45.87 31.80 14.30
N PRO A 831 -45.42 32.95 14.85
CA PRO A 831 -44.15 33.04 15.56
C PRO A 831 -44.07 31.98 16.65
N LEU A 832 -42.89 31.40 16.88
CA LEU A 832 -42.73 30.41 17.93
C LEU A 832 -42.93 31.09 19.31
N ASP A 833 -44.00 30.70 20.01
CA ASP A 833 -44.44 31.33 21.26
C ASP A 833 -43.33 31.43 22.31
N LYS A 834 -42.49 30.39 22.41
CA LYS A 834 -41.45 30.27 23.43
C LYS A 834 -40.26 29.45 22.91
N LEU A 835 -39.05 29.95 23.15
CA LEU A 835 -37.79 29.22 22.95
C LEU A 835 -36.82 29.49 24.10
N ASP A 836 -36.36 28.44 24.76
CA ASP A 836 -35.37 28.50 25.85
C ASP A 836 -34.20 27.54 25.65
N GLU A 837 -34.43 26.37 25.03
CA GLU A 837 -33.40 25.35 24.82
C GLU A 837 -33.39 24.80 23.40
N LEU A 838 -32.20 24.44 22.92
CA LEU A 838 -31.99 23.80 21.62
C LEU A 838 -31.12 22.55 21.76
N GLN A 839 -31.36 21.58 20.88
CA GLN A 839 -30.55 20.38 20.77
C GLN A 839 -29.71 20.44 19.50
N PHE A 840 -28.41 20.23 19.64
CA PHE A 840 -27.47 20.19 18.53
C PHE A 840 -26.77 18.84 18.45
N SER A 841 -26.48 18.42 17.23
CA SER A 841 -25.57 17.32 16.95
C SER A 841 -24.73 17.65 15.73
N VAL A 842 -23.49 17.18 15.71
CA VAL A 842 -22.57 17.35 14.58
C VAL A 842 -22.23 15.97 14.03
N VAL A 843 -22.50 15.78 12.74
CA VAL A 843 -22.36 14.48 12.07
C VAL A 843 -21.69 14.60 10.71
N ASN A 844 -21.02 13.52 10.32
CA ASN A 844 -20.45 13.31 8.98
C ASN A 844 -21.55 12.94 7.97
N TYR A 845 -21.20 12.84 6.68
CA TYR A 845 -22.14 12.50 5.60
C TYR A 845 -22.87 11.16 5.80
N ASN A 846 -22.24 10.21 6.50
CA ASN A 846 -22.78 8.89 6.78
C ASN A 846 -23.61 8.83 8.08
N ASN A 847 -23.90 9.98 8.71
CA ASN A 847 -24.61 10.11 9.99
C ASN A 847 -23.86 9.58 11.23
N SER A 848 -22.55 9.33 11.12
CA SER A 848 -21.69 9.14 12.31
C SER A 848 -21.39 10.49 12.97
N PHE A 849 -21.19 10.50 14.29
CA PHE A 849 -20.82 11.72 15.02
C PHE A 849 -19.44 12.23 14.58
N TYR A 850 -19.33 13.54 14.43
CA TYR A 850 -18.04 14.19 14.16
C TYR A 850 -17.13 14.09 15.39
N GLU A 851 -15.91 13.59 15.22
CA GLU A 851 -14.97 13.40 16.33
C GLU A 851 -14.08 14.63 16.49
N PHE A 852 -14.38 15.44 17.51
CA PHE A 852 -13.65 16.66 17.84
C PHE A 852 -12.35 16.43 18.63
N ASN A 853 -12.00 15.18 19.00
CA ASN A 853 -10.79 14.85 19.76
C ASN A 853 -10.59 15.75 21.01
N ASP A 854 -11.64 15.88 21.81
CA ASP A 854 -11.72 16.71 23.03
C ASP A 854 -11.60 18.23 22.82
N LEU A 855 -11.61 18.71 21.58
CA LEU A 855 -11.77 20.13 21.28
C LEU A 855 -13.25 20.53 21.34
N ASP A 856 -13.48 21.77 21.76
CA ASP A 856 -14.79 22.39 21.77
C ASP A 856 -14.93 23.37 20.59
N TYR A 857 -16.17 23.68 20.23
CA TYR A 857 -16.49 24.60 19.13
C TYR A 857 -17.59 25.58 19.56
N SER A 858 -17.67 26.71 18.88
CA SER A 858 -18.68 27.72 19.17
C SER A 858 -19.35 28.26 17.91
N PHE A 859 -20.55 28.78 18.04
CA PHE A 859 -21.26 29.45 16.96
C PHE A 859 -22.27 30.46 17.48
N VAL A 860 -22.59 31.44 16.65
CA VAL A 860 -23.52 32.51 17.00
C VAL A 860 -24.83 32.34 16.24
N LEU A 861 -25.93 32.25 16.97
CA LEU A 861 -27.28 32.30 16.45
C LEU A 861 -27.80 33.74 16.47
N GLU A 862 -28.48 34.15 15.40
CA GLU A 862 -29.25 35.38 15.35
C GLU A 862 -30.74 35.03 15.49
N ILE A 863 -31.37 35.51 16.57
CA ILE A 863 -32.76 35.24 16.91
C ILE A 863 -33.55 36.56 16.84
N THR A 864 -34.62 36.57 16.04
CA THR A 864 -35.51 37.73 15.90
C THR A 864 -36.82 37.49 16.66
N GLU A 865 -37.09 38.31 17.66
CA GLU A 865 -38.35 38.32 18.43
C GLU A 865 -39.28 39.42 17.90
N VAL A 866 -40.60 39.18 17.87
CA VAL A 866 -41.62 40.21 17.57
C VAL A 866 -42.27 40.67 18.86
N ILE A 867 -42.16 41.98 19.13
CA ILE A 867 -42.74 42.61 20.33
C ILE A 867 -43.80 43.62 19.91
N ASP A 868 -44.99 43.52 20.50
CA ASP A 868 -46.03 44.54 20.37
C ASP A 868 -45.79 45.70 21.34
N THR A 869 -45.73 46.92 20.82
CA THR A 869 -45.53 48.16 21.59
C THR A 869 -46.69 49.15 21.38
N VAL A 870 -47.00 49.95 22.41
CA VAL A 870 -48.08 50.96 22.42
C VAL A 870 -47.50 52.31 22.86
N ASP A 871 -47.87 53.39 22.17
CA ASP A 871 -47.15 54.68 22.17
C ASP A 871 -47.11 55.51 23.48
N ASP A 872 -47.76 55.11 24.58
CA ASP A 872 -47.81 55.96 25.79
C ASP A 872 -47.47 55.26 27.12
N PHE A 873 -47.02 54.01 27.08
CA PHE A 873 -46.45 53.35 28.26
C PHE A 873 -45.14 52.67 27.90
N GLY A 874 -44.04 53.05 28.56
CA GLY A 874 -42.73 52.39 28.46
C GLY A 874 -42.66 50.95 28.97
N PHE A 875 -43.79 50.22 28.96
CA PHE A 875 -43.89 48.82 29.34
C PHE A 875 -44.07 47.94 28.10
N SER A 876 -43.03 47.18 27.78
CA SER A 876 -43.05 46.07 26.82
C SER A 876 -43.96 44.93 27.32
N SER A 877 -44.73 44.32 26.44
CA SER A 877 -45.66 43.21 26.70
C SER A 877 -44.98 41.85 26.99
N LYS A 878 -43.88 41.83 27.75
CA LYS A 878 -43.31 40.58 28.30
C LYS A 878 -44.24 39.82 29.29
N ARG A 879 -45.46 40.31 29.53
CA ARG A 879 -46.51 39.61 30.29
C ARG A 879 -47.73 39.38 29.40
N GLY A 880 -47.80 38.19 28.83
CA GLY A 880 -48.94 37.73 28.04
C GLY A 880 -49.10 36.20 28.03
N VAL A 881 -48.82 35.51 29.15
CA VAL A 881 -49.21 34.10 29.29
C VAL A 881 -50.64 34.06 29.81
N ASN A 882 -51.62 33.90 28.91
CA ASN A 882 -52.97 33.53 29.29
C ASN A 882 -53.01 32.02 29.55
N ASN A 883 -52.86 31.64 30.82
CA ASN A 883 -53.18 30.30 31.28
C ASN A 883 -54.72 30.19 31.35
N ARG A 884 -55.37 29.72 30.29
CA ARG A 884 -56.74 29.20 30.36
C ARG A 884 -56.66 27.69 30.22
N GLY A 885 -56.92 27.00 31.32
CA GLY A 885 -57.09 25.56 31.32
C GLY A 885 -58.29 25.13 30.49
N VAL A 886 -58.06 24.11 29.66
CA VAL A 886 -58.79 22.83 29.66
C VAL A 886 -57.76 21.74 29.45
#